data_AF-A0A423W116-F1
#
_entry.id   AF-A0A423W116-F1
#
_cell.length_a   1.000
_cell.length_b   1.000
_cell.length_c   1.000
_cell.angle_alpha   90.00
_cell.angle_beta   90.00
_cell.angle_gamma   90.00
#
_symmetry.space_group_name_H-M   'P 1'
#
loop_
_entity.id
_entity.type
_entity.pdbx_description
1 polymer ?
#
loop_
_entity_poly.entity_id
_entity_poly.type
_entity_poly.pdbx_seq_one_letter_code
_entity_poly.pdbx_strand_id
1 'polypeptide(L)'
;MPHDLPETGCKNVIVNGINICFTIRYPKSKSNAGIINCDDTSGSRLASRAAPDEITKNLTANANALAAVKNAVSNEADMGISAVGCAAQKAFDEDDYLPRYAIYTKIGTSEASLKGLEHALGDGGWELSTTSYDTSLPSGYVVDVNLMQAQLPSTMSFVRWSCKKVWEGNNVTDQGYDLVIPQGSSNITSSDEKPHQAKIEALDYPNPVGLDTLVLHGGAGNYLKFLSQQKGQDISSFHRYTCHGPRGAGSWIFLIDPGFYLTHVELAAGNRQVRTYVVPNELAIPINDDFYTNGQGTATACAAGGRIFGVAADANLYLIKVSNYIVNHYMMQKLPMKITAEALDDAMETIWDAFEQGIADPAKSVINLSIGLDNTDKLELIWSEWQDKLDARGVTIVCSVGNGGYNSRTGMADAYMADNLPRALVNDDSPVIAVGGTYADGSLWEYSNPSGARPGQPAFDAVVSVYAQAAQVEICQANWGEMGAQVVDDTSVSSAQVAGLAAYFLGYPWPAGGNPFAAGGSTSIGKRMKQMLAGTYAYERLPHEQIISQALRNLNGRPFPYAIPAKVNVAYNMAFGDQRCKAVQGFPYLKAREDGGSCAVAPASKTTGTAFFSDEPTYVPSTWSGFETPKGSTQSPYETFTMTLSPSSSTTSTRSLISASFTLTVGSTEIDSTTMATVSPTTTTMVAKPTPTSTSWWAIAIYSGKGCSGSYMSLEGHNIEAPSDQCIVLHSDLSTDINADVMCRWYQQDSSYYSGCSSSPLTQPQSWQVKGGTCTAYRTDTCDEDGTDQAYSPYRSCHDYSPGDTETWLAISCGAFDPLTLS
;
A
#
# COMPACT_ATOMS: atom_id res chain seq x y z
N MET A 1 -7.44 57.94 -3.43
CA MET A 1 -7.38 58.16 -1.97
C MET A 1 -7.59 56.81 -1.30
N PRO A 2 -6.55 56.20 -0.74
CA PRO A 2 -6.63 54.93 -0.02
C PRO A 2 -6.92 55.17 1.47
N HIS A 3 -7.57 54.20 2.13
CA HIS A 3 -7.65 54.13 3.58
C HIS A 3 -6.62 53.12 4.07
N ASP A 4 -5.69 53.60 4.88
CA ASP A 4 -4.62 52.85 5.52
C ASP A 4 -5.17 51.80 6.51
N LEU A 5 -4.61 50.58 6.44
CA LEU A 5 -4.71 49.57 7.50
C LEU A 5 -3.67 49.90 8.60
N PRO A 6 -3.97 49.68 9.89
CA PRO A 6 -3.05 50.05 10.96
C PRO A 6 -1.86 49.09 11.01
N GLU A 7 -0.67 49.68 11.01
CA GLU A 7 0.61 49.03 11.31
C GLU A 7 0.53 48.25 12.63
N THR A 8 0.96 46.98 12.62
CA THR A 8 1.29 46.22 13.82
C THR A 8 2.52 46.83 14.49
N GLY A 9 2.32 47.78 15.38
CA GLY A 9 3.39 48.45 16.13
C GLY A 9 3.95 47.59 17.26
N CYS A 10 5.21 47.17 17.14
CA CYS A 10 6.05 46.72 18.26
C CYS A 10 6.14 47.86 19.30
N LYS A 11 5.73 47.65 20.55
CA LYS A 11 6.12 48.54 21.66
C LYS A 11 7.43 48.06 22.26
N ASN A 12 8.51 48.76 21.91
CA ASN A 12 9.84 48.52 22.45
C ASN A 12 9.94 49.11 23.86
N VAL A 13 10.32 48.27 24.82
CA VAL A 13 10.73 48.72 26.15
C VAL A 13 12.17 48.28 26.37
N ILE A 14 13.02 49.25 26.71
CA ILE A 14 14.43 49.01 26.99
C ILE A 14 14.62 48.97 28.51
N VAL A 15 15.07 47.83 29.02
CA VAL A 15 15.44 47.66 30.44
C VAL A 15 16.89 47.19 30.51
N ASN A 16 17.75 47.96 31.18
CA ASN A 16 19.20 47.71 31.29
C ASN A 16 19.93 47.47 29.95
N GLY A 17 19.51 48.18 28.90
CA GLY A 17 20.14 48.10 27.56
C GLY A 17 19.65 46.95 26.68
N ILE A 18 18.73 46.12 27.16
CA ILE A 18 18.10 45.05 26.37
C ILE A 18 16.73 45.52 25.91
N ASN A 19 16.49 45.46 24.60
CA ASN A 19 15.22 45.86 23.99
C ASN A 19 14.32 44.63 23.86
N ILE A 20 13.15 44.66 24.50
CA ILE A 20 12.18 43.57 24.49
C ILE A 20 10.92 44.06 23.77
N CYS A 21 10.45 43.29 22.77
CA CYS A 21 9.20 43.56 22.08
C CYS A 21 8.14 42.49 22.39
N PHE A 22 6.92 42.93 22.65
CA PHE A 22 5.76 42.08 22.91
C PHE A 22 4.77 42.16 21.74
N THR A 23 4.29 41.01 21.26
CA THR A 23 3.19 40.92 20.29
C THR A 23 2.03 40.17 20.93
N ILE A 24 0.86 40.80 21.02
CA ILE A 24 -0.34 40.20 21.63
C ILE A 24 -1.22 39.63 20.51
N ARG A 25 -1.48 38.31 20.53
CA ARG A 25 -2.55 37.68 19.73
C ARG A 25 -3.71 37.32 20.65
N TYR A 26 -4.93 37.72 20.28
CA TYR A 26 -6.15 37.31 20.96
C TYR A 26 -6.69 36.00 20.34
N PRO A 27 -6.90 34.92 21.12
CA PRO A 27 -7.64 33.76 20.64
C PRO A 27 -9.16 34.05 20.65
N LYS A 28 -9.86 33.59 19.60
CA LYS A 28 -11.33 33.61 19.52
C LYS A 28 -11.92 32.72 20.61
N SER A 29 -12.85 33.28 21.39
CA SER A 29 -13.49 32.68 22.56
C SER A 29 -14.41 31.49 22.26
N LYS A 30 -14.32 30.43 23.05
CA LYS A 30 -15.49 29.67 23.53
C LYS A 30 -15.77 30.07 24.97
N SER A 31 -17.00 30.48 25.25
CA SER A 31 -17.47 30.95 26.55
C SER A 31 -17.69 29.79 27.53
N ASN A 32 -16.92 29.76 28.61
CA ASN A 32 -17.35 29.54 30.00
C ASN A 32 -16.10 29.34 30.88
N ALA A 33 -15.62 30.41 31.51
CA ALA A 33 -14.59 30.32 32.54
C ALA A 33 -15.09 31.07 33.78
N GLY A 34 -15.19 30.34 34.90
CA GLY A 34 -15.42 30.92 36.22
C GLY A 34 -14.21 31.70 36.70
N ILE A 35 -14.46 32.77 37.45
CA ILE A 35 -13.44 33.65 38.04
C ILE A 35 -12.82 32.94 39.25
N ILE A 36 -11.50 32.85 39.32
CA ILE A 36 -10.74 32.39 40.50
C ILE A 36 -10.14 33.62 41.18
N ASN A 37 -10.38 33.79 42.49
CA ASN A 37 -9.76 34.82 43.32
C ASN A 37 -8.58 34.22 44.09
N CYS A 38 -7.42 34.90 44.08
CA CYS A 38 -6.20 34.50 44.79
C CYS A 38 -5.76 35.64 45.73
N ASP A 39 -6.16 35.58 46.99
CA ASP A 39 -5.86 36.62 47.99
C ASP A 39 -4.89 36.16 49.10
N ASP A 40 -4.25 34.99 49.00
CA ASP A 40 -3.44 34.48 50.12
C ASP A 40 -2.11 33.86 49.68
N THR A 41 -1.09 34.71 49.46
CA THR A 41 0.32 34.28 49.37
C THR A 41 1.24 35.27 50.08
N SER A 42 1.01 35.53 51.37
CA SER A 42 2.04 36.09 52.24
C SER A 42 2.76 34.96 52.99
N GLY A 43 3.82 34.44 52.40
CA GLY A 43 4.88 33.75 53.15
C GLY A 43 5.11 32.28 52.79
N SER A 44 5.94 32.03 51.78
CA SER A 44 6.68 30.78 51.68
C SER A 44 8.10 31.08 51.16
N ARG A 45 9.10 30.83 52.03
CA ARG A 45 10.51 30.81 51.65
C ARG A 45 10.79 29.47 50.97
N LEU A 46 11.33 29.49 49.75
CA LEU A 46 11.88 28.33 49.05
C LEU A 46 12.98 27.68 49.89
N ALA A 47 12.74 26.46 50.37
CA ALA A 47 13.77 25.57 50.89
C ALA A 47 13.99 24.45 49.88
N SER A 48 15.02 24.56 49.03
CA SER A 48 15.37 23.52 48.06
C SER A 48 16.36 22.52 48.65
N ARG A 49 16.07 21.22 48.54
CA ARG A 49 17.11 20.18 48.55
C ARG A 49 17.76 20.14 47.16
N ALA A 50 19.07 20.41 47.12
CA ALA A 50 20.04 20.11 46.05
C ALA A 50 19.64 20.46 44.60
N ALA A 51 19.67 21.75 44.26
CA ALA A 51 19.89 22.19 42.87
C ALA A 51 21.36 22.64 42.69
N PRO A 52 21.99 22.43 41.52
CA PRO A 52 23.35 22.91 41.24
C PRO A 52 23.48 24.42 41.46
N ASP A 53 24.58 24.86 42.08
CA ASP A 53 24.80 26.24 42.56
C ASP A 53 24.56 27.33 41.49
N GLU A 54 24.80 27.01 40.22
CA GLU A 54 24.63 27.94 39.10
C GLU A 54 23.15 28.22 38.78
N ILE A 55 22.27 27.23 38.96
CA ILE A 55 20.82 27.37 38.78
C ILE A 55 20.24 28.20 39.93
N THR A 56 20.63 27.91 41.17
CA THR A 56 20.21 28.68 42.35
C THR A 56 20.66 30.14 42.25
N LYS A 57 21.87 30.39 41.72
CA LYS A 57 22.40 31.73 41.48
C LYS A 57 21.62 32.49 40.41
N ASN A 58 21.32 31.86 39.28
CA ASN A 58 20.54 32.49 38.19
C ASN A 58 19.09 32.75 38.60
N LEU A 59 18.48 31.85 39.37
CA LEU A 59 17.13 32.03 39.90
C LEU A 59 17.07 33.15 40.94
N THR A 60 18.07 33.25 41.82
CA THR A 60 18.17 34.35 42.78
C THR A 60 18.35 35.69 42.05
N ALA A 61 19.16 35.72 40.99
CA ALA A 61 19.34 36.93 40.17
C ALA A 61 18.04 37.36 39.47
N ASN A 62 17.28 36.41 38.92
CA ASN A 62 16.00 36.69 38.26
C ASN A 62 14.91 37.12 39.25
N ALA A 63 14.82 36.49 40.41
CA ALA A 63 13.89 36.89 41.48
C ALA A 63 14.19 38.31 41.99
N ASN A 64 15.48 38.65 42.15
CA ASN A 64 15.91 39.99 42.54
C ASN A 64 15.61 41.03 41.45
N ALA A 65 15.79 40.68 40.18
CA ALA A 65 15.43 41.54 39.05
C ALA A 65 13.91 41.78 39.00
N LEU A 66 13.09 40.74 39.23
CA LEU A 66 11.63 40.86 39.27
C LEU A 66 11.16 41.71 40.46
N ALA A 67 11.78 41.54 41.64
CA ALA A 67 11.48 42.35 42.82
C ALA A 67 11.84 43.83 42.62
N ALA A 68 12.93 44.13 41.90
CA ALA A 68 13.30 45.48 41.54
C ALA A 68 12.30 46.11 40.55
N VAL A 69 11.74 45.32 39.63
CA VAL A 69 10.68 45.76 38.71
C VAL A 69 9.37 46.00 39.46
N LYS A 70 8.99 45.13 40.41
CA LYS A 70 7.78 45.27 41.24
C LYS A 70 7.73 46.61 41.99
N ASN A 71 8.88 47.08 42.49
CA ASN A 71 8.95 48.36 43.20
C ASN A 71 8.88 49.60 42.28
N ALA A 72 8.91 49.42 40.96
CA ALA A 72 9.06 50.51 39.98
C ALA A 72 7.81 50.78 39.11
N VAL A 73 6.71 50.04 39.24
CA VAL A 73 5.53 50.16 38.36
C VAL A 73 4.19 50.20 39.10
N SER A 74 3.19 50.86 38.50
CA SER A 74 1.84 51.08 39.04
C SER A 74 0.98 49.81 39.12
N ASN A 75 -0.10 49.88 39.90
CA ASN A 75 -1.03 48.79 40.28
C ASN A 75 -1.52 47.84 39.16
N GLU A 76 -1.43 48.21 37.89
CA GLU A 76 -1.79 47.36 36.75
C GLU A 76 -0.69 46.32 36.43
N ALA A 77 0.57 46.61 36.77
CA ALA A 77 1.69 45.68 36.65
C ALA A 77 1.67 44.59 37.75
N ASP A 78 1.05 44.86 38.90
CA ASP A 78 0.89 43.88 39.98
C ASP A 78 0.02 42.70 39.54
N MET A 79 -0.97 42.92 38.66
CA MET A 79 -1.75 41.81 38.08
C MET A 79 -0.92 40.97 37.10
N GLY A 80 -0.03 41.60 36.33
CA GLY A 80 0.85 40.89 35.40
C GLY A 80 1.92 40.07 36.13
N ILE A 81 2.53 40.62 37.18
CA ILE A 81 3.53 39.93 37.99
C ILE A 81 2.88 38.81 38.81
N SER A 82 1.70 39.01 39.37
CA SER A 82 0.95 37.94 40.06
C SER A 82 0.49 36.84 39.10
N ALA A 83 0.08 37.16 37.86
CA ALA A 83 -0.26 36.16 36.85
C ALA A 83 0.96 35.32 36.41
N VAL A 84 2.13 35.96 36.25
CA VAL A 84 3.40 35.25 35.96
C VAL A 84 3.87 34.43 37.16
N GLY A 85 3.72 34.94 38.39
CA GLY A 85 3.98 34.22 39.63
C GLY A 85 3.07 33.00 39.80
N CYS A 86 1.78 33.14 39.49
CA CYS A 86 0.81 32.03 39.48
C CYS A 86 1.10 31.02 38.38
N ALA A 87 1.46 31.46 37.17
CA ALA A 87 1.82 30.55 36.09
C ALA A 87 3.13 29.80 36.40
N ALA A 88 4.11 30.46 37.03
CA ALA A 88 5.35 29.84 37.46
C ALA A 88 5.13 28.88 38.63
N GLN A 89 4.35 29.24 39.65
CA GLN A 89 4.01 28.33 40.75
C GLN A 89 3.19 27.13 40.26
N LYS A 90 2.23 27.35 39.34
CA LYS A 90 1.46 26.26 38.73
C LYS A 90 2.34 25.34 37.88
N ALA A 91 3.31 25.88 37.15
CA ALA A 91 4.31 25.08 36.44
C ALA A 91 5.23 24.31 37.41
N PHE A 92 5.58 24.87 38.56
CA PHE A 92 6.32 24.16 39.61
C PHE A 92 5.49 23.07 40.31
N ASP A 93 4.18 23.30 40.52
CA ASP A 93 3.28 22.32 41.16
C ASP A 93 2.85 21.20 40.17
N GLU A 94 2.88 21.44 38.86
CA GLU A 94 2.59 20.44 37.82
C GLU A 94 3.82 19.55 37.48
N ASP A 95 5.05 19.99 37.77
CA ASP A 95 6.29 19.23 37.48
C ASP A 95 6.75 18.29 38.63
N ASP A 96 6.14 18.34 39.82
CA ASP A 96 6.60 17.55 41.00
C ASP A 96 5.82 16.24 41.26
N TYR A 97 4.80 15.91 40.46
CA TYR A 97 4.09 14.63 40.62
C TYR A 97 4.72 13.55 39.76
N LEU A 98 5.67 12.80 40.34
CA LEU A 98 6.04 11.49 39.81
C LEU A 98 4.76 10.66 39.61
N PRO A 99 4.55 10.04 38.44
CA PRO A 99 3.34 9.27 38.18
C PRO A 99 3.17 8.15 39.21
N ARG A 100 1.97 8.05 39.77
CA ARG A 100 1.61 7.03 40.74
C ARG A 100 1.28 5.71 40.06
N TYR A 101 1.93 4.63 40.49
CA TYR A 101 1.67 3.28 40.00
C TYR A 101 1.07 2.42 41.10
N ALA A 102 0.08 1.60 40.74
CA ALA A 102 -0.35 0.47 41.55
C ALA A 102 0.26 -0.81 40.97
N ILE A 103 1.02 -1.53 41.79
CA ILE A 103 1.73 -2.75 41.44
C ILE A 103 1.08 -3.91 42.19
N TYR A 104 0.61 -4.92 41.46
CA TYR A 104 -0.03 -6.09 42.04
C TYR A 104 0.89 -7.29 41.90
N THR A 105 1.12 -7.99 43.01
CA THR A 105 1.99 -9.18 43.02
C THR A 105 1.20 -10.46 42.77
N LYS A 106 1.89 -11.58 42.53
CA LYS A 106 1.27 -12.91 42.42
C LYS A 106 0.95 -13.43 43.83
N ILE A 107 -0.11 -14.23 43.95
CA ILE A 107 -0.45 -14.91 45.21
C ILE A 107 0.74 -15.78 45.65
N GLY A 108 1.13 -15.68 46.92
CA GLY A 108 2.28 -16.40 47.47
C GLY A 108 3.64 -15.69 47.32
N THR A 109 3.68 -14.44 46.83
CA THR A 109 4.89 -13.62 46.83
C THR A 109 5.43 -13.47 48.26
N SER A 110 6.71 -13.75 48.46
CA SER A 110 7.33 -13.67 49.79
C SER A 110 7.53 -12.22 50.22
N GLU A 111 7.44 -11.96 51.53
CA GLU A 111 7.71 -10.63 52.12
C GLU A 111 9.10 -10.09 51.72
N ALA A 112 10.09 -10.98 51.59
CA ALA A 112 11.45 -10.61 51.14
C ALA A 112 11.47 -10.10 49.69
N SER A 113 10.64 -10.67 48.81
CA SER A 113 10.52 -10.20 47.41
C SER A 113 9.82 -8.85 47.35
N LEU A 114 8.79 -8.66 48.18
CA LEU A 114 8.09 -7.38 48.30
C LEU A 114 9.05 -6.28 48.79
N LYS A 115 9.76 -6.51 49.90
CA LYS A 115 10.77 -5.56 50.42
C LYS A 115 11.90 -5.29 49.44
N GLY A 116 12.29 -6.28 48.63
CA GLY A 116 13.26 -6.08 47.55
C GLY A 116 12.75 -5.12 46.47
N LEU A 117 11.46 -5.19 46.13
CA LEU A 117 10.80 -4.25 45.21
C LEU A 117 10.70 -2.85 45.83
N GLU A 118 10.26 -2.73 47.10
CA GLU A 118 10.17 -1.45 47.81
C GLU A 118 11.52 -0.72 47.81
N HIS A 119 12.59 -1.45 48.15
CA HIS A 119 13.94 -0.91 48.18
C HIS A 119 14.42 -0.49 46.78
N ALA A 120 14.13 -1.28 45.75
CA ALA A 120 14.46 -0.94 44.36
C ALA A 120 13.70 0.30 43.86
N LEU A 121 12.53 0.60 44.41
CA LEU A 121 11.71 1.76 44.06
C LEU A 121 11.92 2.97 44.99
N GLY A 122 12.86 2.88 45.94
CA GLY A 122 13.28 4.01 46.77
C GLY A 122 12.50 4.17 48.08
N ASP A 123 11.90 3.09 48.61
CA ASP A 123 11.27 3.01 49.94
C ASP A 123 10.13 4.02 50.20
N GLY A 124 9.50 4.54 49.13
CA GLY A 124 8.52 5.63 49.21
C GLY A 124 7.04 5.26 49.06
N GLY A 125 6.71 3.97 48.86
CA GLY A 125 5.33 3.52 48.62
C GLY A 125 4.64 2.92 49.85
N TRP A 126 3.37 2.57 49.67
CA TRP A 126 2.50 2.01 50.72
C TRP A 126 1.75 0.77 50.23
N GLU A 127 1.59 -0.20 51.14
CA GLU A 127 0.88 -1.44 50.87
C GLU A 127 -0.64 -1.19 50.76
N LEU A 128 -1.28 -1.76 49.74
CA LEU A 128 -2.73 -1.80 49.59
C LEU A 128 -3.29 -2.78 50.62
N SER A 129 -3.90 -2.27 51.69
CA SER A 129 -4.61 -3.11 52.66
C SER A 129 -5.84 -3.77 52.01
N THR A 130 -5.76 -5.09 51.76
CA THR A 130 -6.87 -5.88 51.19
C THR A 130 -7.91 -6.31 52.24
N THR A 131 -7.78 -5.85 53.48
CA THR A 131 -8.55 -6.36 54.63
C THR A 131 -10.04 -6.06 54.62
N SER A 132 -10.57 -5.28 53.68
CA SER A 132 -11.99 -4.86 53.67
C SER A 132 -12.84 -5.28 52.47
N TYR A 133 -12.28 -5.76 51.35
CA TYR A 133 -13.10 -5.97 50.14
C TYR A 133 -12.92 -7.28 49.37
N ASP A 134 -11.80 -8.00 49.48
CA ASP A 134 -11.67 -9.37 48.95
C ASP A 134 -10.35 -10.01 49.41
N THR A 135 -10.40 -11.10 50.19
CA THR A 135 -9.20 -11.84 50.61
C THR A 135 -8.58 -12.68 49.49
N SER A 136 -9.23 -12.78 48.33
CA SER A 136 -8.70 -13.46 47.15
C SER A 136 -7.83 -12.57 46.25
N LEU A 137 -7.82 -11.25 46.48
CA LEU A 137 -6.94 -10.33 45.76
C LEU A 137 -5.53 -10.34 46.35
N PRO A 138 -4.48 -10.48 45.51
CA PRO A 138 -3.10 -10.48 45.98
C PRO A 138 -2.68 -9.12 46.53
N SER A 139 -1.75 -9.12 47.49
CA SER A 139 -1.14 -7.90 48.05
C SER A 139 -0.65 -6.97 46.94
N GLY A 140 -1.07 -5.71 47.00
CA GLY A 140 -0.67 -4.65 46.08
C GLY A 140 0.18 -3.60 46.77
N TYR A 141 0.92 -2.82 45.99
CA TYR A 141 1.79 -1.76 46.46
C TYR A 141 1.58 -0.52 45.60
N VAL A 142 1.46 0.66 46.21
CA VAL A 142 1.30 1.93 45.47
C VAL A 142 2.51 2.81 45.72
N VAL A 143 3.09 3.34 44.66
CA VAL A 143 4.33 4.13 44.74
C VAL A 143 4.40 5.16 43.62
N ASP A 144 4.97 6.32 43.94
CA ASP A 144 5.25 7.38 42.98
C ASP A 144 6.67 7.13 42.43
N VAL A 145 6.78 6.86 41.13
CA VAL A 145 8.03 6.40 40.49
C VAL A 145 8.36 7.23 39.27
N ASN A 146 9.66 7.48 39.04
CA ASN A 146 10.10 8.09 37.79
C ASN A 146 10.01 7.09 36.62
N LEU A 147 10.21 7.59 35.39
CA LEU A 147 10.04 6.78 34.18
C LEU A 147 10.94 5.54 34.14
N MET A 148 12.16 5.61 34.67
CA MET A 148 13.06 4.46 34.76
C MET A 148 12.60 3.45 35.81
N GLN A 149 12.12 3.93 36.95
CA GLN A 149 11.58 3.09 38.03
C GLN A 149 10.25 2.42 37.64
N ALA A 150 9.44 3.03 36.78
CA ALA A 150 8.19 2.47 36.29
C ALA A 150 8.37 1.19 35.45
N GLN A 151 9.55 0.96 34.89
CA GLN A 151 9.87 -0.24 34.10
C GLN A 151 10.36 -1.41 34.98
N LEU A 152 10.86 -1.15 36.19
CA LEU A 152 11.39 -2.18 37.07
C LEU A 152 10.35 -3.27 37.42
N PRO A 153 9.08 -2.95 37.75
CA PRO A 153 8.10 -3.97 38.13
C PRO A 153 7.81 -5.01 37.04
N SER A 154 7.85 -4.63 35.75
CA SER A 154 7.59 -5.57 34.65
C SER A 154 8.70 -6.61 34.48
N THR A 155 9.90 -6.33 34.99
CA THR A 155 11.04 -7.25 34.95
C THR A 155 11.03 -8.28 36.10
N MET A 156 10.22 -8.07 37.14
CA MET A 156 10.19 -8.92 38.32
C MET A 156 9.16 -10.04 38.19
N SER A 157 9.60 -11.29 38.21
CA SER A 157 8.75 -12.46 37.93
C SER A 157 7.60 -12.68 38.92
N PHE A 158 7.65 -12.08 40.10
CA PHE A 158 6.59 -12.13 41.12
C PHE A 158 5.57 -10.98 40.98
N VAL A 159 5.83 -9.97 40.16
CA VAL A 159 4.84 -8.94 39.81
C VAL A 159 3.87 -9.56 38.81
N ARG A 160 2.57 -9.42 39.07
CA ARG A 160 1.50 -9.92 38.19
C ARG A 160 1.19 -8.89 37.11
N TRP A 161 1.02 -7.63 37.52
CA TRP A 161 0.80 -6.49 36.62
C TRP A 161 1.05 -5.18 37.39
N SER A 162 1.27 -4.09 36.65
CA SER A 162 1.32 -2.74 37.20
C SER A 162 0.49 -1.81 36.32
N CYS A 163 -0.14 -0.80 36.91
CA CYS A 163 -0.88 0.20 36.16
C CYS A 163 -0.57 1.61 36.67
N LYS A 164 -0.45 2.54 35.72
CA LYS A 164 -0.37 3.97 36.01
C LYS A 164 -1.75 4.45 36.43
N LYS A 165 -1.89 4.96 37.65
CA LYS A 165 -3.11 5.67 38.05
C LYS A 165 -2.91 7.17 37.80
N VAL A 166 -3.64 7.71 36.85
CA VAL A 166 -3.84 9.16 36.74
C VAL A 166 -4.98 9.51 37.69
N TRP A 167 -4.69 10.24 38.77
CA TRP A 167 -5.76 10.79 39.60
C TRP A 167 -6.16 12.13 39.00
N GLU A 168 -7.38 12.23 38.48
CA GLU A 168 -7.98 13.53 38.17
C GLU A 168 -8.41 14.15 39.50
N GLY A 169 -7.64 15.13 39.96
CA GLY A 169 -7.93 15.84 41.19
C GLY A 169 -9.26 16.57 41.10
N ASN A 170 -10.26 16.06 41.81
CA ASN A 170 -11.38 16.87 42.29
C ASN A 170 -11.56 16.62 43.79
N ASN A 171 -11.38 17.71 44.55
CA ASN A 171 -11.70 17.80 45.97
C ASN A 171 -13.20 17.52 46.18
N VAL A 172 -13.55 16.34 46.70
CA VAL A 172 -14.85 16.13 47.35
C VAL A 172 -14.63 15.27 48.60
N THR A 173 -14.90 15.87 49.75
CA THR A 173 -14.99 15.28 51.07
C THR A 173 -15.97 14.11 51.12
N ASP A 174 -15.59 13.06 51.85
CA ASP A 174 -16.45 12.06 52.50
C ASP A 174 -17.82 11.77 51.86
N GLN A 175 -17.89 10.72 51.03
CA GLN A 175 -18.88 9.64 51.15
C GLN A 175 -18.57 8.52 50.15
N GLY A 176 -18.68 7.29 50.63
CA GLY A 176 -18.35 6.08 49.89
C GLY A 176 -19.23 5.87 48.66
N TYR A 177 -18.64 5.26 47.63
CA TYR A 177 -19.37 4.81 46.45
C TYR A 177 -19.19 3.30 46.25
N ASP A 178 -20.34 2.65 46.15
CA ASP A 178 -20.54 1.29 45.64
C ASP A 178 -20.08 1.18 44.19
N LEU A 179 -19.27 0.17 43.89
CA LEU A 179 -19.00 -0.26 42.52
C LEU A 179 -19.97 -1.40 42.17
N VAL A 180 -20.86 -1.16 41.22
CA VAL A 180 -21.79 -2.17 40.69
C VAL A 180 -21.02 -3.14 39.80
N ILE A 181 -20.90 -4.41 40.23
CA ILE A 181 -20.33 -5.52 39.47
C ILE A 181 -21.49 -6.40 38.93
N PRO A 182 -21.51 -6.77 37.64
CA PRO A 182 -22.46 -7.78 37.15
C PRO A 182 -22.13 -9.17 37.73
N GLN A 183 -23.08 -9.78 38.43
CA GLN A 183 -23.00 -11.15 38.94
C GLN A 183 -23.46 -12.20 37.91
N GLY A 184 -22.78 -13.34 37.92
CA GLY A 184 -23.27 -14.66 37.47
C GLY A 184 -22.48 -15.24 36.29
N SER A 185 -21.94 -16.46 36.30
CA SER A 185 -22.23 -17.62 37.16
C SER A 185 -21.03 -18.56 37.28
N SER A 186 -20.88 -19.09 38.49
CA SER A 186 -19.93 -20.09 38.98
C SER A 186 -20.10 -21.48 38.37
N ASN A 187 -18.99 -22.09 37.95
CA ASN A 187 -18.48 -23.39 38.42
C ASN A 187 -17.37 -23.83 37.47
N ILE A 188 -16.16 -24.11 37.97
CA ILE A 188 -15.39 -25.33 37.72
C ILE A 188 -14.05 -25.25 38.49
N THR A 189 -13.72 -26.42 39.01
CA THR A 189 -12.63 -26.87 39.88
C THR A 189 -11.22 -26.62 39.35
N SER A 190 -10.29 -26.43 40.29
CA SER A 190 -8.85 -26.32 40.06
C SER A 190 -8.24 -27.60 39.48
N SER A 191 -7.60 -27.49 38.33
CA SER A 191 -6.52 -28.38 37.91
C SER A 191 -5.37 -27.54 37.37
N ASP A 192 -4.16 -27.89 37.78
CA ASP A 192 -2.89 -27.35 37.31
C ASP A 192 -2.81 -27.36 35.77
N GLU A 193 -3.09 -26.23 35.11
CA GLU A 193 -2.74 -26.01 33.72
C GLU A 193 -1.68 -24.93 33.61
N LYS A 194 -0.57 -25.29 32.97
CA LYS A 194 0.45 -24.37 32.47
C LYS A 194 -0.24 -23.22 31.73
N PRO A 195 0.28 -21.98 31.77
CA PRO A 195 -0.34 -20.86 31.09
C PRO A 195 -0.48 -21.21 29.61
N HIS A 196 -1.72 -21.48 29.19
CA HIS A 196 -2.09 -21.59 27.80
C HIS A 196 -1.78 -20.22 27.18
N GLN A 197 -0.68 -20.12 26.44
CA GLN A 197 -0.65 -19.23 25.29
C GLN A 197 -1.92 -19.58 24.51
N ALA A 198 -2.87 -18.65 24.44
CA ALA A 198 -4.07 -18.82 23.66
C ALA A 198 -3.61 -19.11 22.23
N LYS A 199 -3.66 -20.39 21.86
CA LYS A 199 -3.40 -20.84 20.50
C LYS A 199 -4.51 -20.20 19.71
N ILE A 200 -4.22 -19.15 18.94
CA ILE A 200 -5.18 -18.55 18.02
C ILE A 200 -5.56 -19.68 17.08
N GLU A 201 -6.73 -20.28 17.31
CA GLU A 201 -7.26 -21.30 16.43
C GLU A 201 -7.35 -20.67 15.04
N ALA A 202 -6.86 -21.39 14.03
CA ALA A 202 -6.90 -20.89 12.66
C ALA A 202 -8.37 -20.65 12.32
N LEU A 203 -8.75 -19.37 12.19
CA LEU A 203 -10.08 -18.97 11.74
C LEU A 203 -10.35 -19.67 10.40
N ASP A 204 -11.40 -20.48 10.35
CA ASP A 204 -11.86 -21.11 9.12
C ASP A 204 -12.62 -20.05 8.33
N TYR A 205 -11.98 -19.52 7.28
CA TYR A 205 -12.56 -18.50 6.43
C TYR A 205 -13.47 -19.20 5.41
N PRO A 206 -14.76 -18.82 5.31
CA PRO A 206 -15.67 -19.48 4.39
C PRO A 206 -15.16 -19.34 2.95
N ASN A 207 -15.29 -20.42 2.18
CA ASN A 207 -15.07 -20.36 0.74
C ASN A 207 -16.05 -19.34 0.12
N PRO A 208 -15.62 -18.61 -0.93
CA PRO A 208 -16.46 -17.64 -1.60
C PRO A 208 -17.74 -18.29 -2.16
N VAL A 209 -18.90 -17.65 -1.94
CA VAL A 209 -20.22 -18.13 -2.39
C VAL A 209 -20.76 -17.15 -3.44
N GLY A 210 -21.13 -17.64 -4.62
CA GLY A 210 -21.74 -16.83 -5.69
C GLY A 210 -20.75 -16.35 -6.77
N LEU A 211 -21.02 -16.73 -8.03
CA LEU A 211 -20.16 -16.53 -9.20
C LEU A 211 -20.62 -15.33 -10.03
N ASP A 212 -20.11 -14.15 -9.71
CA ASP A 212 -19.86 -13.11 -10.71
C ASP A 212 -18.35 -12.90 -10.76
N THR A 213 -17.67 -13.87 -11.37
CA THR A 213 -16.25 -13.79 -11.66
C THR A 213 -16.07 -12.83 -12.82
N LEU A 214 -15.59 -11.62 -12.54
CA LEU A 214 -15.26 -10.66 -13.57
C LEU A 214 -13.90 -11.01 -14.16
N VAL A 215 -13.88 -11.19 -15.47
CA VAL A 215 -12.69 -11.45 -16.26
C VAL A 215 -12.36 -10.18 -17.02
N LEU A 216 -11.34 -9.45 -16.58
CA LEU A 216 -10.90 -8.24 -17.26
C LEU A 216 -9.89 -8.60 -18.37
N HIS A 217 -10.21 -8.19 -19.60
CA HIS A 217 -9.41 -8.48 -20.80
C HIS A 217 -8.40 -7.36 -21.10
N GLY A 218 -7.19 -7.77 -21.52
CA GLY A 218 -6.19 -7.00 -22.27
C GLY A 218 -6.03 -5.51 -21.92
N GLY A 219 -5.24 -5.21 -20.89
CA GLY A 219 -4.91 -3.83 -20.48
C GLY A 219 -4.61 -3.70 -18.99
N ALA A 220 -5.09 -4.65 -18.18
CA ALA A 220 -4.72 -4.77 -16.78
C ALA A 220 -3.24 -5.18 -16.64
N GLY A 221 -2.49 -4.42 -15.85
CA GLY A 221 -1.07 -4.70 -15.56
C GLY A 221 -0.86 -6.13 -15.05
N ASN A 222 0.28 -6.73 -15.39
CA ASN A 222 0.57 -8.15 -15.09
C ASN A 222 0.48 -8.48 -13.58
N TYR A 223 0.67 -7.52 -12.70
CA TYR A 223 0.51 -7.71 -11.26
C TYR A 223 -0.92 -8.04 -10.82
N LEU A 224 -1.95 -7.56 -11.53
CA LEU A 224 -3.33 -7.94 -11.22
C LEU A 224 -3.52 -9.44 -11.48
N LYS A 225 -3.07 -9.91 -12.64
CA LYS A 225 -3.06 -11.33 -12.99
C LYS A 225 -2.34 -12.15 -11.91
N PHE A 226 -1.19 -11.68 -11.47
CA PHE A 226 -0.37 -12.27 -10.42
C PHE A 226 -1.08 -12.42 -9.05
N LEU A 227 -1.94 -11.46 -8.69
CA LEU A 227 -2.77 -11.53 -7.48
C LEU A 227 -3.89 -12.57 -7.56
N SER A 228 -4.28 -13.00 -8.77
CA SER A 228 -5.30 -14.03 -8.99
C SER A 228 -4.77 -15.36 -9.53
N GLN A 229 -3.47 -15.43 -9.80
CA GLN A 229 -2.78 -16.65 -10.21
C GLN A 229 -3.10 -17.79 -9.24
N GLN A 230 -3.20 -19.03 -9.72
CA GLN A 230 -3.30 -20.21 -8.86
C GLN A 230 -1.92 -20.72 -8.47
N LYS A 231 -1.84 -21.43 -7.34
CA LYS A 231 -0.59 -22.07 -6.93
C LYS A 231 -0.13 -23.07 -8.00
N GLY A 232 1.14 -22.94 -8.39
CA GLY A 232 1.77 -23.80 -9.41
C GLY A 232 1.47 -23.46 -10.86
N GLN A 233 0.64 -22.45 -11.13
CA GLN A 233 0.34 -22.03 -12.49
C GLN A 233 1.43 -21.09 -12.99
N ASP A 234 1.86 -21.23 -14.25
CA ASP A 234 2.75 -20.24 -14.87
C ASP A 234 1.97 -18.95 -15.17
N ILE A 235 2.53 -17.79 -14.82
CA ILE A 235 1.92 -16.49 -15.13
C ILE A 235 1.75 -16.27 -16.64
N SER A 236 2.65 -16.82 -17.46
CA SER A 236 2.57 -16.72 -18.92
C SER A 236 1.33 -17.40 -19.49
N SER A 237 0.85 -18.45 -18.82
CA SER A 237 -0.37 -19.19 -19.18
C SER A 237 -1.65 -18.46 -18.76
N PHE A 238 -1.53 -17.36 -18.02
CA PHE A 238 -2.65 -16.69 -17.37
C PHE A 238 -2.88 -15.31 -17.98
N HIS A 239 -3.83 -15.23 -18.91
CA HIS A 239 -4.02 -14.02 -19.72
C HIS A 239 -4.91 -12.94 -19.09
N ARG A 240 -5.63 -13.25 -17.99
CA ARG A 240 -6.72 -12.41 -17.48
C ARG A 240 -6.63 -12.24 -15.98
N TYR A 241 -6.98 -11.06 -15.48
CA TYR A 241 -7.21 -10.87 -14.04
C TYR A 241 -8.61 -11.39 -13.69
N THR A 242 -8.67 -12.26 -12.69
CA THR A 242 -9.91 -12.88 -12.22
C THR A 242 -10.21 -12.34 -10.83
N CYS A 243 -11.37 -11.73 -10.63
CA CYS A 243 -11.80 -11.22 -9.33
C CYS A 243 -13.32 -11.37 -9.15
N HIS A 244 -13.81 -11.21 -7.92
CA HIS A 244 -15.24 -11.16 -7.66
C HIS A 244 -15.76 -9.72 -7.59
N GLY A 245 -17.00 -9.51 -8.01
CA GLY A 245 -17.74 -8.31 -7.61
C GLY A 245 -17.90 -8.25 -6.08
N PRO A 246 -17.95 -7.05 -5.47
CA PRO A 246 -18.06 -5.73 -6.10
C PRO A 246 -16.73 -4.95 -6.15
N ARG A 247 -15.57 -5.61 -6.21
CA ARG A 247 -14.24 -4.97 -6.36
C ARG A 247 -13.96 -3.82 -5.37
N GLY A 248 -14.36 -4.00 -4.11
CA GLY A 248 -14.17 -3.02 -3.05
C GLY A 248 -15.26 -1.93 -2.94
N ALA A 249 -16.36 -2.03 -3.69
CA ALA A 249 -17.46 -1.07 -3.51
C ALA A 249 -17.91 -0.99 -2.04
N GLY A 250 -18.11 0.24 -1.56
CA GLY A 250 -18.51 0.50 -0.18
C GLY A 250 -17.37 0.52 0.85
N SER A 251 -16.11 0.32 0.44
CA SER A 251 -14.93 0.60 1.26
C SER A 251 -14.26 1.93 0.85
N TRP A 252 -13.35 2.40 1.70
CA TRP A 252 -12.52 3.58 1.47
C TRP A 252 -11.03 3.22 1.50
N ILE A 253 -10.26 3.78 0.57
CA ILE A 253 -8.80 3.72 0.57
C ILE A 253 -8.27 5.14 0.74
N PHE A 254 -7.63 5.37 1.88
CA PHE A 254 -6.89 6.59 2.17
C PHE A 254 -5.45 6.40 1.74
N LEU A 255 -4.99 7.20 0.78
CA LEU A 255 -3.63 7.16 0.28
C LEU A 255 -2.88 8.39 0.76
N ILE A 256 -1.86 8.16 1.57
CA ILE A 256 -0.96 9.20 2.07
C ILE A 256 0.34 9.12 1.25
N ASP A 257 0.57 10.11 0.39
CA ASP A 257 1.70 10.11 -0.54
C ASP A 257 2.13 11.55 -0.88
N PRO A 258 3.36 11.78 -1.36
CA PRO A 258 3.83 13.07 -1.87
C PRO A 258 2.96 13.80 -2.92
N GLY A 259 2.06 13.15 -3.66
CA GLY A 259 1.15 13.86 -4.58
C GLY A 259 0.49 13.02 -5.66
N PHE A 260 -0.54 13.58 -6.32
CA PHE A 260 -1.44 12.87 -7.22
C PHE A 260 -1.75 13.68 -8.48
N TYR A 261 -1.77 13.01 -9.64
CA TYR A 261 -2.24 13.57 -10.90
C TYR A 261 -3.75 13.35 -11.01
N LEU A 262 -4.52 14.26 -10.42
CA LEU A 262 -5.96 14.10 -10.19
C LEU A 262 -6.82 14.03 -11.46
N THR A 263 -6.31 14.49 -12.59
CA THR A 263 -6.98 14.42 -13.89
C THR A 263 -6.75 13.10 -14.61
N HIS A 264 -5.98 12.17 -14.05
CA HIS A 264 -5.80 10.84 -14.63
C HIS A 264 -7.13 10.08 -14.67
N VAL A 265 -7.48 9.47 -15.82
CA VAL A 265 -8.79 8.80 -16.01
C VAL A 265 -9.04 7.67 -15.01
N GLU A 266 -7.95 7.01 -14.58
CA GLU A 266 -7.95 5.94 -13.58
C GLU A 266 -8.40 6.40 -12.20
N LEU A 267 -8.19 7.68 -11.87
CA LEU A 267 -8.57 8.27 -10.58
C LEU A 267 -9.92 9.01 -10.66
N ALA A 268 -10.62 8.95 -11.80
CA ALA A 268 -11.91 9.60 -11.96
C ALA A 268 -12.99 8.94 -11.08
N ALA A 269 -13.84 9.76 -10.46
CA ALA A 269 -14.90 9.35 -9.55
C ALA A 269 -15.89 8.33 -10.17
N GLY A 270 -16.53 8.64 -11.29
CA GLY A 270 -17.48 7.70 -11.91
C GLY A 270 -18.60 7.26 -10.97
N ASN A 271 -18.63 5.96 -10.64
CA ASN A 271 -19.59 5.32 -9.72
C ASN A 271 -19.13 5.31 -8.24
N ARG A 272 -17.93 5.82 -7.94
CA ARG A 272 -17.38 5.93 -6.59
C ARG A 272 -17.11 7.38 -6.21
N GLN A 273 -16.74 7.62 -4.95
CA GLN A 273 -16.28 8.90 -4.47
C GLN A 273 -14.76 9.00 -4.55
N VAL A 274 -14.27 10.17 -4.94
CA VAL A 274 -12.85 10.53 -4.90
C VAL A 274 -12.75 11.87 -4.20
N ARG A 275 -11.97 11.90 -3.11
CA ARG A 275 -11.70 13.08 -2.29
C ARG A 275 -10.22 13.34 -2.28
N THR A 276 -9.85 14.59 -2.06
CA THR A 276 -8.46 15.02 -2.01
C THR A 276 -8.25 15.96 -0.84
N TYR A 277 -7.06 15.90 -0.26
CA TYR A 277 -6.61 16.83 0.76
C TYR A 277 -5.13 17.12 0.54
N VAL A 278 -4.73 18.36 0.79
CA VAL A 278 -3.34 18.81 0.70
C VAL A 278 -2.98 19.35 2.07
N VAL A 279 -2.01 18.73 2.72
CA VAL A 279 -1.50 19.19 4.02
C VAL A 279 -0.99 20.63 3.88
N PRO A 280 -1.33 21.53 4.81
CA PRO A 280 -0.88 22.91 4.78
C PRO A 280 0.64 23.06 4.65
N ASN A 281 1.07 24.02 3.85
CA ASN A 281 2.48 24.29 3.56
C ASN A 281 3.29 24.64 4.82
N GLU A 282 2.68 25.23 5.85
CA GLU A 282 3.33 25.48 7.13
C GLU A 282 3.73 24.20 7.88
N LEU A 283 3.05 23.07 7.60
CA LEU A 283 3.36 21.76 8.17
C LEU A 283 4.29 20.97 7.24
N ALA A 284 4.12 21.10 5.92
CA ALA A 284 4.89 20.39 4.89
C ALA A 284 6.15 21.15 4.36
N ILE A 285 6.50 22.28 4.97
CA ILE A 285 7.55 23.26 4.59
C ILE A 285 7.14 24.13 3.38
N PRO A 286 7.37 25.46 3.40
CA PRO A 286 6.57 26.39 2.61
C PRO A 286 7.16 26.67 1.23
N ILE A 287 6.73 25.97 0.18
CA ILE A 287 6.79 26.47 -1.21
C ILE A 287 5.54 26.03 -2.00
N ASN A 288 4.99 26.97 -2.75
CA ASN A 288 3.70 26.91 -3.43
C ASN A 288 3.84 26.33 -4.83
N ASP A 289 3.81 25.01 -4.99
CA ASP A 289 3.55 24.40 -6.29
C ASP A 289 3.09 22.93 -6.16
N ASP A 290 1.92 22.61 -6.71
CA ASP A 290 1.23 21.33 -6.55
C ASP A 290 1.65 20.25 -7.56
N PHE A 291 2.55 20.58 -8.49
CA PHE A 291 2.58 19.88 -9.78
C PHE A 291 3.63 18.77 -9.96
N TYR A 292 4.44 18.42 -8.96
CA TYR A 292 5.61 17.58 -9.26
C TYR A 292 6.07 16.67 -8.13
N THR A 293 5.55 15.45 -8.17
CA THR A 293 6.24 14.26 -7.65
C THR A 293 6.41 13.29 -8.81
N ASN A 294 7.29 12.30 -8.68
CA ASN A 294 7.64 11.32 -9.73
C ASN A 294 6.47 10.42 -10.17
N GLY A 295 5.23 10.83 -9.94
CA GLY A 295 4.03 10.06 -10.14
C GLY A 295 3.83 8.97 -9.10
N GLN A 296 4.65 8.90 -8.04
CA GLN A 296 4.58 7.84 -7.03
C GLN A 296 3.16 7.72 -6.44
N GLY A 297 2.59 8.81 -5.93
CA GLY A 297 1.22 8.79 -5.38
C GLY A 297 0.13 8.50 -6.41
N THR A 298 0.37 8.89 -7.67
CA THR A 298 -0.55 8.53 -8.77
C THR A 298 -0.48 7.03 -9.06
N ALA A 299 0.72 6.45 -9.11
CA ALA A 299 0.96 5.04 -9.30
C ALA A 299 0.37 4.21 -8.15
N THR A 300 0.58 4.62 -6.88
CA THR A 300 0.01 3.93 -5.72
C THR A 300 -1.51 4.03 -5.70
N ALA A 301 -2.10 5.20 -5.97
CA ALA A 301 -3.55 5.37 -6.07
C ALA A 301 -4.16 4.49 -7.18
N CYS A 302 -3.49 4.42 -8.33
CA CYS A 302 -3.89 3.56 -9.42
C CYS A 302 -3.74 2.07 -9.12
N ALA A 303 -2.71 1.65 -8.39
CA ALA A 303 -2.54 0.25 -8.05
C ALA A 303 -3.57 -0.21 -7.03
N ALA A 304 -3.89 0.64 -6.05
CA ALA A 304 -4.89 0.33 -5.04
C ALA A 304 -6.31 0.35 -5.63
N GLY A 305 -6.65 1.39 -6.38
CA GLY A 305 -8.01 1.61 -6.87
C GLY A 305 -8.10 2.33 -8.21
N GLY A 306 -7.14 2.23 -9.12
CA GLY A 306 -7.37 2.62 -10.52
C GLY A 306 -8.56 1.89 -11.13
N ARG A 307 -9.18 2.42 -12.19
CA ARG A 307 -10.32 1.76 -12.85
C ARG A 307 -9.93 0.49 -13.59
N ILE A 308 -8.81 0.55 -14.30
CA ILE A 308 -8.19 -0.54 -15.07
C ILE A 308 -7.07 -1.16 -14.25
N PHE A 309 -6.27 -0.34 -13.56
CA PHE A 309 -5.10 -0.79 -12.80
C PHE A 309 -5.44 -1.17 -11.34
N GLY A 310 -6.57 -0.76 -10.79
CA GLY A 310 -6.86 -0.96 -9.36
C GLY A 310 -7.23 -2.39 -9.00
N VAL A 311 -6.68 -2.87 -7.89
CA VAL A 311 -7.16 -4.11 -7.25
C VAL A 311 -8.60 -3.95 -6.74
N ALA A 312 -8.91 -2.81 -6.12
CA ALA A 312 -10.26 -2.45 -5.68
C ALA A 312 -10.78 -1.26 -6.49
N ALA A 313 -10.98 -1.49 -7.78
CA ALA A 313 -11.35 -0.47 -8.76
C ALA A 313 -12.70 0.24 -8.48
N ASP A 314 -13.57 -0.31 -7.63
CA ASP A 314 -14.84 0.31 -7.23
C ASP A 314 -14.82 0.89 -5.79
N ALA A 315 -13.68 0.81 -5.07
CA ALA A 315 -13.53 1.44 -3.76
C ALA A 315 -13.44 2.97 -3.87
N ASN A 316 -13.96 3.68 -2.87
CA ASN A 316 -13.80 5.13 -2.77
C ASN A 316 -12.33 5.47 -2.45
N LEU A 317 -11.85 6.61 -2.96
CA LEU A 317 -10.49 7.07 -2.74
C LEU A 317 -10.46 8.38 -1.95
N TYR A 318 -9.56 8.49 -0.99
CA TYR A 318 -9.18 9.76 -0.37
C TYR A 318 -7.67 9.96 -0.53
N LEU A 319 -7.29 10.89 -1.40
CA LEU A 319 -5.91 11.13 -1.80
C LEU A 319 -5.34 12.30 -0.98
N ILE A 320 -4.40 12.01 -0.08
CA ILE A 320 -3.86 12.96 0.90
C ILE A 320 -2.40 13.25 0.56
N LYS A 321 -2.14 14.48 0.08
CA LYS A 321 -0.80 14.96 -0.27
C LYS A 321 -0.09 15.47 0.99
N VAL A 322 1.02 14.84 1.36
CA VAL A 322 1.74 15.11 2.63
C VAL A 322 3.15 15.69 2.50
N SER A 323 3.65 15.86 1.27
CA SER A 323 4.91 16.57 1.06
C SER A 323 4.86 17.51 -0.14
N ASN A 324 5.78 18.46 -0.11
CA ASN A 324 6.04 19.40 -1.20
C ASN A 324 7.47 19.25 -1.70
N TYR A 325 7.85 20.08 -2.66
CA TYR A 325 9.23 20.23 -3.10
C TYR A 325 9.71 21.66 -2.90
N ILE A 326 11.02 21.82 -2.77
CA ILE A 326 11.66 23.11 -2.88
C ILE A 326 12.17 23.31 -4.30
N VAL A 327 11.83 24.43 -4.92
CA VAL A 327 12.44 24.85 -6.19
C VAL A 327 13.76 25.54 -5.87
N ASN A 328 14.87 24.88 -6.19
CA ASN A 328 16.16 25.54 -6.21
C ASN A 328 16.22 26.46 -7.44
N HIS A 329 15.91 27.75 -7.25
CA HIS A 329 15.91 28.75 -8.32
C HIS A 329 17.25 28.92 -9.05
N TYR A 330 18.37 28.52 -8.44
CA TYR A 330 19.68 28.58 -9.10
C TYR A 330 19.89 27.44 -10.09
N MET A 331 19.41 26.24 -9.76
CA MET A 331 19.57 25.04 -10.58
C MET A 331 18.31 24.70 -11.39
N MET A 332 17.21 25.42 -11.18
CA MET A 332 15.87 25.06 -11.65
C MET A 332 15.47 23.63 -11.25
N GLN A 333 16.06 23.10 -10.17
CA GLN A 333 15.85 21.74 -9.71
C GLN A 333 14.78 21.72 -8.62
N LYS A 334 13.79 20.84 -8.76
CA LYS A 334 12.82 20.53 -7.71
C LYS A 334 13.43 19.49 -6.78
N LEU A 335 13.58 19.82 -5.51
CA LEU A 335 14.10 18.92 -4.47
C LEU A 335 12.93 18.44 -3.61
N PRO A 336 12.64 17.13 -3.56
CA PRO A 336 11.56 16.63 -2.72
C PRO A 336 11.88 16.89 -1.25
N MET A 337 10.89 17.36 -0.50
CA MET A 337 11.02 17.54 0.94
C MET A 337 10.68 16.25 1.66
N LYS A 338 11.43 15.99 2.74
CA LYS A 338 11.05 14.95 3.69
C LYS A 338 9.73 15.32 4.34
N ILE A 339 8.84 14.35 4.48
CA ILE A 339 7.59 14.49 5.23
C ILE A 339 7.95 14.75 6.69
N THR A 340 7.32 15.76 7.28
CA THR A 340 7.50 16.12 8.69
C THR A 340 6.54 15.31 9.57
N ALA A 341 6.83 15.25 10.87
CA ALA A 341 5.93 14.57 11.81
C ALA A 341 4.59 15.30 11.91
N GLU A 342 4.59 16.63 11.83
CA GLU A 342 3.41 17.49 11.84
C GLU A 342 2.55 17.31 10.59
N ALA A 343 3.16 17.15 9.42
CA ALA A 343 2.42 16.87 8.19
C ALA A 343 1.74 15.50 8.22
N LEU A 344 2.41 14.49 8.82
CA LEU A 344 1.79 13.19 9.02
C LEU A 344 0.64 13.26 10.03
N ASP A 345 0.83 13.98 11.14
CA ASP A 345 -0.18 14.14 12.18
C ASP A 345 -1.46 14.79 11.62
N ASP A 346 -1.32 15.89 10.86
CA ASP A 346 -2.43 16.58 10.18
C ASP A 346 -3.15 15.69 9.14
N ALA A 347 -2.39 14.87 8.41
CA ALA A 347 -2.96 13.88 7.50
C ALA A 347 -3.79 12.83 8.26
N MET A 348 -3.32 12.36 9.41
CA MET A 348 -4.07 11.40 10.24
C MET A 348 -5.30 12.03 10.90
N GLU A 349 -5.19 13.28 11.37
CA GLU A 349 -6.32 14.05 11.89
C GLU A 349 -7.40 14.25 10.81
N THR A 350 -6.99 14.54 9.57
CA THR A 350 -7.91 14.63 8.43
C THR A 350 -8.67 13.32 8.17
N ILE A 351 -7.99 12.17 8.29
CA ILE A 351 -8.61 10.85 8.17
C ILE A 351 -9.61 10.63 9.30
N TRP A 352 -9.21 10.94 10.53
CA TRP A 352 -10.05 10.83 11.71
C TRP A 352 -11.33 11.67 11.60
N ASP A 353 -11.19 12.91 11.15
CA ASP A 353 -12.31 13.81 10.88
C ASP A 353 -13.26 13.26 9.82
N ALA A 354 -12.76 12.57 8.80
CA ALA A 354 -13.60 11.91 7.81
C ALA A 354 -14.47 10.80 8.44
N PHE A 355 -13.97 10.12 9.48
CA PHE A 355 -14.75 9.14 10.24
C PHE A 355 -15.80 9.82 11.12
N GLU A 356 -15.42 10.84 11.88
CA GLU A 356 -16.34 11.56 12.78
C GLU A 356 -17.45 12.30 12.02
N GLN A 357 -17.18 12.74 10.78
CA GLN A 357 -18.17 13.33 9.88
C GLN A 357 -19.04 12.29 9.15
N GLY A 358 -18.79 11.00 9.34
CA GLY A 358 -19.52 9.92 8.65
C GLY A 358 -19.27 9.87 7.14
N ILE A 359 -18.17 10.46 6.66
CA ILE A 359 -17.75 10.38 5.25
C ILE A 359 -17.29 8.95 4.93
N ALA A 360 -16.57 8.34 5.86
CA ALA A 360 -16.07 6.98 5.75
C ALA A 360 -16.40 6.17 7.02
N ASP A 361 -16.68 4.88 6.83
CA ASP A 361 -16.82 3.93 7.93
C ASP A 361 -15.42 3.39 8.27
N PRO A 362 -14.89 3.62 9.49
CA PRO A 362 -13.54 3.18 9.84
C PRO A 362 -13.38 1.65 9.73
N ALA A 363 -14.42 0.86 10.00
CA ALA A 363 -14.39 -0.60 9.87
C ALA A 363 -14.36 -1.09 8.42
N LYS A 364 -14.60 -0.19 7.45
CA LYS A 364 -14.51 -0.43 6.00
C LYS A 364 -13.45 0.44 5.33
N SER A 365 -12.46 0.89 6.10
CA SER A 365 -11.42 1.79 5.62
C SER A 365 -10.04 1.16 5.68
N VAL A 366 -9.24 1.45 4.67
CA VAL A 366 -7.83 1.07 4.56
C VAL A 366 -6.98 2.32 4.41
N ILE A 367 -5.91 2.41 5.18
CA ILE A 367 -4.88 3.46 5.03
C ILE A 367 -3.65 2.82 4.38
N ASN A 368 -3.22 3.38 3.26
CA ASN A 368 -1.98 3.00 2.58
C ASN A 368 -0.90 4.05 2.80
N LEU A 369 0.23 3.60 3.34
CA LEU A 369 1.41 4.41 3.62
C LEU A 369 2.60 3.90 2.81
N SER A 370 2.74 4.44 1.60
CA SER A 370 3.85 4.18 0.71
C SER A 370 5.01 5.14 0.96
N ILE A 371 5.27 5.43 2.24
CA ILE A 371 6.26 6.40 2.70
C ILE A 371 7.19 5.76 3.74
N GLY A 372 8.42 6.25 3.80
CA GLY A 372 9.40 5.90 4.82
C GLY A 372 9.90 7.15 5.48
N LEU A 373 9.78 7.19 6.80
CA LEU A 373 10.19 8.33 7.60
C LEU A 373 11.37 7.94 8.47
N ASP A 374 12.31 8.85 8.66
CA ASP A 374 13.42 8.63 9.58
C ASP A 374 12.86 8.45 10.99
N ASN A 375 13.34 7.45 11.71
CA ASN A 375 12.87 7.20 13.06
C ASN A 375 13.32 8.34 13.99
N THR A 376 12.35 9.01 14.61
CA THR A 376 12.56 10.04 15.62
C THR A 376 11.57 9.81 16.75
N ASP A 377 11.95 10.07 18.01
CA ASP A 377 11.09 9.85 19.18
C ASP A 377 9.72 10.52 19.03
N LYS A 378 9.69 11.72 18.43
CA LYS A 378 8.44 12.46 18.16
C LYS A 378 7.54 11.70 17.19
N LEU A 379 8.10 11.18 16.10
CA LEU A 379 7.34 10.46 15.10
C LEU A 379 6.87 9.09 15.62
N GLU A 380 7.69 8.41 16.40
CA GLU A 380 7.33 7.15 17.06
C GLU A 380 6.14 7.34 18.00
N LEU A 381 6.15 8.43 18.78
CA LEU A 381 5.04 8.80 19.66
C LEU A 381 3.74 9.06 18.89
N ILE A 382 3.80 9.94 17.87
CA ILE A 382 2.64 10.27 17.03
C ILE A 382 2.09 9.02 16.36
N TRP A 383 2.97 8.19 15.79
CA TRP A 383 2.56 6.98 15.10
C TRP A 383 1.88 5.98 16.03
N SER A 384 2.47 5.74 17.21
CA SER A 384 1.92 4.78 18.18
C SER A 384 0.52 5.20 18.64
N GLU A 385 0.32 6.49 18.91
CA GLU A 385 -0.99 7.04 19.27
C GLU A 385 -2.03 6.82 18.16
N TRP A 386 -1.69 7.15 16.91
CA TRP A 386 -2.59 6.96 15.78
C TRP A 386 -2.87 5.50 15.49
N GLN A 387 -1.86 4.63 15.55
CA GLN A 387 -2.03 3.20 15.34
C GLN A 387 -3.06 2.63 16.31
N ASP A 388 -2.94 2.93 17.61
CA ASP A 388 -3.87 2.42 18.63
C ASP A 388 -5.29 2.98 18.43
N LYS A 389 -5.41 4.28 18.13
CA LYS A 389 -6.71 4.93 17.85
C LYS A 389 -7.41 4.32 16.63
N LEU A 390 -6.68 4.13 15.53
CA LEU A 390 -7.19 3.62 14.26
C LEU A 390 -7.54 2.12 14.38
N ASP A 391 -6.68 1.34 15.04
CA ASP A 391 -6.92 -0.09 15.26
C ASP A 391 -8.18 -0.32 16.13
N ALA A 392 -8.37 0.50 17.17
CA ALA A 392 -9.55 0.47 18.03
C ALA A 392 -10.86 0.77 17.28
N ARG A 393 -10.81 1.51 16.16
CA ARG A 393 -11.94 1.77 15.27
C ARG A 393 -12.07 0.78 14.12
N GLY A 394 -11.15 -0.19 14.01
CA GLY A 394 -11.19 -1.23 13.00
C GLY A 394 -10.62 -0.82 11.64
N VAL A 395 -9.80 0.22 11.59
CA VAL A 395 -9.13 0.65 10.35
C VAL A 395 -7.99 -0.32 10.04
N THR A 396 -7.87 -0.73 8.77
CA THR A 396 -6.73 -1.53 8.31
C THR A 396 -5.60 -0.60 7.86
N ILE A 397 -4.37 -0.84 8.30
CA ILE A 397 -3.20 -0.05 7.91
C ILE A 397 -2.22 -0.94 7.12
N VAL A 398 -1.81 -0.46 5.95
CA VAL A 398 -0.86 -1.12 5.06
C VAL A 398 0.31 -0.18 4.77
N CYS A 399 1.54 -0.66 4.85
CA CYS A 399 2.72 0.13 4.56
C CYS A 399 3.76 -0.62 3.71
N SER A 400 4.53 0.12 2.91
CA SER A 400 5.68 -0.43 2.17
C SER A 400 6.88 -0.68 3.08
N VAL A 401 7.65 -1.73 2.79
CA VAL A 401 8.90 -2.01 3.54
C VAL A 401 10.09 -1.14 3.08
N GLY A 402 10.04 -0.56 1.89
CA GLY A 402 11.13 0.26 1.32
C GLY A 402 12.00 -0.48 0.29
N ASN A 403 12.86 0.29 -0.38
CA ASN A 403 13.59 -0.12 -1.59
C ASN A 403 15.14 -0.13 -1.40
N GLY A 404 15.62 -0.17 -0.16
CA GLY A 404 17.04 -0.17 0.21
C GLY A 404 17.63 -1.55 0.49
N GLY A 405 17.00 -2.64 0.03
CA GLY A 405 17.48 -4.01 0.26
C GLY A 405 18.81 -4.34 -0.41
N TYR A 406 19.13 -3.74 -1.57
CA TYR A 406 20.36 -4.00 -2.30
C TYR A 406 21.00 -2.74 -2.85
N ASN A 407 22.28 -2.55 -2.53
CA ASN A 407 23.13 -1.54 -3.12
C ASN A 407 24.17 -2.20 -4.04
N SER A 408 24.08 -1.91 -5.33
CA SER A 408 24.96 -2.49 -6.35
C SER A 408 26.44 -2.11 -6.21
N ARG A 409 26.74 -1.01 -5.50
CA ARG A 409 28.11 -0.53 -5.23
C ARG A 409 28.76 -1.23 -4.04
N THR A 410 28.01 -1.47 -2.96
CA THR A 410 28.56 -2.07 -1.73
C THR A 410 28.32 -3.58 -1.66
N GLY A 411 27.35 -4.09 -2.43
CA GLY A 411 26.89 -5.48 -2.33
C GLY A 411 26.12 -5.77 -1.03
N MET A 412 25.72 -4.74 -0.29
CA MET A 412 25.00 -4.84 0.99
C MET A 412 23.66 -4.08 0.91
N ALA A 413 22.81 -4.24 1.94
CA ALA A 413 21.59 -3.45 2.07
C ALA A 413 21.90 -2.02 2.54
N ASP A 414 21.26 -1.03 1.93
CA ASP A 414 21.30 0.37 2.37
C ASP A 414 20.34 0.64 3.53
N ALA A 415 19.25 -0.14 3.63
CA ALA A 415 18.25 0.01 4.67
C ALA A 415 17.59 -1.33 5.06
N TYR A 416 17.13 -1.39 6.29
CA TYR A 416 16.33 -2.47 6.88
C TYR A 416 14.98 -1.90 7.32
N MET A 417 14.01 -2.76 7.64
CA MET A 417 12.72 -2.29 8.16
C MET A 417 12.87 -1.48 9.46
N ALA A 418 13.79 -1.85 10.35
CA ALA A 418 14.00 -1.12 11.60
C ALA A 418 14.48 0.34 11.43
N ASP A 419 14.97 0.72 10.24
CA ASP A 419 15.53 2.06 10.01
C ASP A 419 14.45 3.14 9.82
N ASN A 420 13.20 2.78 9.52
CA ASN A 420 12.17 3.74 9.14
C ASN A 420 10.81 3.47 9.79
N LEU A 421 10.05 4.52 10.05
CA LEU A 421 8.64 4.44 10.44
C LEU A 421 7.71 4.54 9.22
N PRO A 422 6.51 3.92 9.27
CA PRO A 422 5.98 3.10 10.38
C PRO A 422 6.48 1.66 10.40
N ARG A 423 7.16 1.21 9.33
CA ARG A 423 7.56 -0.18 9.10
C ARG A 423 8.44 -0.80 10.19
N ALA A 424 9.19 0.00 10.95
CA ALA A 424 9.96 -0.49 12.08
C ALA A 424 9.05 -1.10 13.15
N LEU A 425 7.86 -0.55 13.39
CA LEU A 425 6.94 -0.99 14.44
C LEU A 425 6.07 -2.19 14.04
N VAL A 426 6.30 -2.75 12.84
CA VAL A 426 5.48 -3.84 12.32
C VAL A 426 6.06 -5.19 12.72
N ASN A 427 5.50 -5.81 13.74
CA ASN A 427 5.80 -7.19 14.16
C ASN A 427 4.60 -8.13 13.93
N ASP A 428 4.71 -9.42 14.27
CA ASP A 428 3.62 -10.39 14.06
C ASP A 428 2.31 -10.02 14.79
N ASP A 429 2.40 -9.36 15.95
CA ASP A 429 1.25 -9.00 16.79
C ASP A 429 0.63 -7.64 16.45
N SER A 430 1.34 -6.80 15.69
CA SER A 430 0.87 -5.48 15.27
C SER A 430 -0.28 -5.59 14.25
N PRO A 431 -1.24 -4.66 14.27
CA PRO A 431 -2.35 -4.63 13.32
C PRO A 431 -1.94 -4.13 11.92
N VAL A 432 -0.73 -3.61 11.78
CA VAL A 432 -0.20 -3.04 10.54
C VAL A 432 0.35 -4.14 9.64
N ILE A 433 0.10 -4.01 8.33
CA ILE A 433 0.55 -4.95 7.30
C ILE A 433 1.74 -4.33 6.55
N ALA A 434 2.94 -4.86 6.79
CA ALA A 434 4.13 -4.47 6.04
C ALA A 434 4.28 -5.32 4.77
N VAL A 435 4.45 -4.66 3.63
CA VAL A 435 4.41 -5.31 2.31
C VAL A 435 5.77 -5.25 1.62
N GLY A 436 6.34 -6.43 1.36
CA GLY A 436 7.56 -6.63 0.59
C GLY A 436 7.33 -6.68 -0.92
N GLY A 437 8.43 -6.67 -1.67
CA GLY A 437 8.42 -6.72 -3.12
C GLY A 437 8.85 -8.06 -3.72
N THR A 438 8.19 -8.47 -4.80
CA THR A 438 8.62 -9.57 -5.68
C THR A 438 8.72 -9.13 -7.13
N TYR A 439 9.37 -9.95 -7.94
CA TYR A 439 9.22 -9.93 -9.39
C TYR A 439 7.87 -10.53 -9.82
N ALA A 440 7.57 -10.43 -11.13
CA ALA A 440 6.36 -10.97 -11.74
C ALA A 440 6.24 -12.50 -11.66
N ASP A 441 7.36 -13.21 -11.46
CA ASP A 441 7.38 -14.65 -11.23
C ASP A 441 7.22 -15.04 -9.74
N GLY A 442 7.21 -14.04 -8.85
CA GLY A 442 7.14 -14.22 -7.39
C GLY A 442 8.44 -14.57 -6.70
N SER A 443 9.57 -14.50 -7.40
CA SER A 443 10.88 -14.43 -6.75
C SER A 443 11.06 -13.12 -5.99
N LEU A 444 11.86 -13.16 -4.92
CA LEU A 444 12.10 -11.98 -4.07
C LEU A 444 12.76 -10.85 -4.88
N TRP A 445 12.24 -9.63 -4.73
CA TRP A 445 12.89 -8.45 -5.30
C TRP A 445 14.00 -7.97 -4.36
N GLU A 446 15.24 -7.95 -4.83
CA GLU A 446 16.43 -7.68 -4.01
C GLU A 446 16.46 -6.28 -3.40
N TYR A 447 15.76 -5.32 -3.99
CA TYR A 447 15.67 -3.97 -3.45
C TYR A 447 14.65 -3.87 -2.32
N SER A 448 13.77 -4.87 -2.12
CA SER A 448 12.84 -4.88 -0.98
C SER A 448 13.62 -4.87 0.35
N ASN A 449 13.35 -3.93 1.25
CA ASN A 449 14.01 -3.93 2.57
C ASN A 449 13.77 -5.27 3.29
N PRO A 450 14.81 -5.86 3.89
CA PRO A 450 14.67 -7.03 4.74
C PRO A 450 14.04 -6.69 6.10
N SER A 451 13.44 -7.72 6.71
CA SER A 451 13.00 -7.72 8.11
C SER A 451 14.15 -7.42 9.09
N GLY A 452 13.80 -6.98 10.28
CA GLY A 452 14.70 -6.77 11.41
C GLY A 452 15.56 -5.52 11.30
N ALA A 453 16.66 -5.53 12.05
CA ALA A 453 17.67 -4.47 12.06
C ALA A 453 18.93 -4.86 11.30
N ARG A 454 19.79 -3.88 11.06
CA ARG A 454 21.08 -4.10 10.41
C ARG A 454 21.94 -5.09 11.21
N PRO A 455 22.79 -5.88 10.56
CA PRO A 455 23.80 -6.69 11.25
C PRO A 455 24.61 -5.84 12.25
N GLY A 456 24.67 -6.27 13.51
CA GLY A 456 25.38 -5.58 14.58
C GLY A 456 24.55 -4.55 15.36
N GLN A 457 23.32 -4.25 14.93
CA GLN A 457 22.36 -3.50 15.74
C GLN A 457 21.56 -4.43 16.68
N PRO A 458 20.94 -3.90 17.74
CA PRO A 458 20.02 -4.67 18.57
C PRO A 458 18.93 -5.35 17.73
N ALA A 459 18.55 -6.56 18.12
CA ALA A 459 17.48 -7.27 17.43
C ALA A 459 16.19 -6.46 17.48
N PHE A 460 15.58 -6.30 16.32
CA PHE A 460 14.27 -5.65 16.14
C PHE A 460 13.32 -6.69 15.55
N ASP A 461 12.09 -6.72 16.03
CA ASP A 461 11.04 -7.68 15.65
C ASP A 461 10.27 -7.27 14.38
N ALA A 462 10.76 -6.23 13.69
CA ALA A 462 10.18 -5.74 12.44
C ALA A 462 10.14 -6.87 11.39
N VAL A 463 8.97 -7.16 10.84
CA VAL A 463 8.75 -8.30 9.95
C VAL A 463 7.91 -7.93 8.73
N VAL A 464 8.37 -8.35 7.55
CA VAL A 464 7.55 -8.31 6.34
C VAL A 464 6.36 -9.24 6.54
N SER A 465 5.14 -8.69 6.49
CA SER A 465 3.91 -9.45 6.73
C SER A 465 3.52 -10.28 5.50
N VAL A 466 3.59 -9.69 4.32
CA VAL A 466 3.20 -10.32 3.04
C VAL A 466 3.97 -9.68 1.89
N TYR A 467 3.97 -10.31 0.71
CA TYR A 467 4.61 -9.79 -0.49
C TYR A 467 3.60 -9.52 -1.61
N ALA A 468 3.92 -8.60 -2.51
CA ALA A 468 3.25 -8.40 -3.79
C ALA A 468 4.27 -7.97 -4.85
N GLN A 469 3.87 -7.97 -6.13
CA GLN A 469 4.80 -7.59 -7.20
C GLN A 469 5.22 -6.12 -7.02
N ALA A 470 6.53 -5.88 -6.97
CA ALA A 470 7.11 -4.55 -6.86
C ALA A 470 7.93 -4.18 -8.10
N ALA A 471 8.50 -5.16 -8.79
CA ALA A 471 9.31 -4.94 -9.98
C ALA A 471 8.50 -5.08 -11.27
N GLN A 472 8.82 -4.24 -12.25
CA GLN A 472 8.25 -4.19 -13.59
C GLN A 472 6.72 -4.07 -13.56
N VAL A 473 6.22 -3.21 -12.69
CA VAL A 473 4.79 -2.97 -12.54
C VAL A 473 4.36 -1.88 -13.51
N GLU A 474 3.62 -2.26 -14.55
CA GLU A 474 2.97 -1.30 -15.45
C GLU A 474 1.77 -0.64 -14.75
N ILE A 475 1.80 0.69 -14.60
CA ILE A 475 0.88 1.48 -13.79
C ILE A 475 0.71 2.90 -14.35
N CYS A 476 -0.26 3.67 -13.85
CA CYS A 476 -0.42 5.07 -14.23
C CYS A 476 0.85 5.90 -14.10
N GLN A 477 1.06 6.76 -15.08
CA GLN A 477 2.12 7.75 -15.08
C GLN A 477 1.56 9.14 -14.85
N ALA A 478 2.17 9.89 -13.94
CA ALA A 478 1.87 11.32 -13.84
C ALA A 478 2.47 12.08 -15.03
N ASN A 479 1.77 13.12 -15.48
CA ASN A 479 2.25 14.09 -16.47
C ASN A 479 2.39 13.61 -17.93
N TRP A 480 1.97 12.39 -18.27
CA TRP A 480 2.04 11.86 -19.65
C TRP A 480 0.64 11.82 -20.32
N GLY A 481 -0.18 12.81 -19.97
CA GLY A 481 -1.59 12.87 -20.32
C GLY A 481 -2.48 12.06 -19.36
N GLU A 482 -3.79 12.11 -19.60
CA GLU A 482 -4.79 11.52 -18.70
C GLU A 482 -4.80 9.98 -18.71
N MET A 483 -4.13 9.37 -19.69
CA MET A 483 -4.05 7.92 -19.91
C MET A 483 -2.58 7.41 -19.94
N GLY A 484 -1.64 8.18 -19.40
CA GLY A 484 -0.23 7.78 -19.39
C GLY A 484 -0.01 6.54 -18.53
N ALA A 485 0.86 5.63 -18.98
CA ALA A 485 1.29 4.47 -18.21
C ALA A 485 2.82 4.36 -18.23
N GLN A 486 3.38 3.87 -17.13
CA GLN A 486 4.81 3.66 -16.92
C GLN A 486 5.06 2.32 -16.27
N VAL A 487 6.27 1.79 -16.44
CA VAL A 487 6.75 0.62 -15.70
C VAL A 487 7.56 1.11 -14.51
N VAL A 488 7.21 0.66 -13.30
CA VAL A 488 7.89 1.06 -12.06
C VAL A 488 8.40 -0.12 -11.25
N ASP A 489 9.46 0.14 -10.51
CA ASP A 489 10.08 -0.78 -9.55
C ASP A 489 10.00 -0.16 -8.15
N ASP A 490 8.99 -0.52 -7.35
CA ASP A 490 8.75 0.13 -6.06
C ASP A 490 7.87 -0.70 -5.09
N THR A 491 8.32 -0.88 -3.83
CA THR A 491 7.48 -1.47 -2.77
C THR A 491 6.30 -0.58 -2.38
N SER A 492 6.31 0.69 -2.75
CA SER A 492 5.15 1.58 -2.69
C SER A 492 3.97 0.99 -3.46
N VAL A 493 4.23 0.51 -4.68
CA VAL A 493 3.19 -0.06 -5.54
C VAL A 493 2.76 -1.45 -5.07
N SER A 494 3.67 -2.25 -4.51
CA SER A 494 3.30 -3.52 -3.88
C SER A 494 2.43 -3.31 -2.63
N SER A 495 2.73 -2.31 -1.80
CA SER A 495 1.89 -1.96 -0.65
C SER A 495 0.49 -1.50 -1.07
N ALA A 496 0.39 -0.69 -2.11
CA ALA A 496 -0.87 -0.22 -2.65
C ALA A 496 -1.73 -1.36 -3.22
N GLN A 497 -1.13 -2.35 -3.88
CA GLN A 497 -1.84 -3.56 -4.30
C GLN A 497 -2.48 -4.29 -3.12
N VAL A 498 -1.76 -4.46 -2.02
CA VAL A 498 -2.28 -5.12 -0.81
C VAL A 498 -3.32 -4.26 -0.10
N ALA A 499 -3.18 -2.93 -0.11
CA ALA A 499 -4.21 -2.02 0.40
C ALA A 499 -5.51 -2.12 -0.41
N GLY A 500 -5.40 -2.16 -1.74
CA GLY A 500 -6.53 -2.45 -2.62
C GLY A 500 -7.13 -3.82 -2.35
N LEU A 501 -6.30 -4.84 -2.08
CA LEU A 501 -6.80 -6.17 -1.75
C LEU A 501 -7.53 -6.22 -0.39
N ALA A 502 -7.05 -5.48 0.61
CA ALA A 502 -7.75 -5.32 1.88
C ALA A 502 -9.12 -4.64 1.67
N ALA A 503 -9.17 -3.57 0.87
CA ALA A 503 -10.40 -2.85 0.54
C ALA A 503 -11.39 -3.73 -0.25
N TYR A 504 -10.86 -4.58 -1.15
CA TYR A 504 -11.60 -5.62 -1.86
C TYR A 504 -12.27 -6.59 -0.87
N PHE A 505 -11.53 -7.08 0.14
CA PHE A 505 -12.07 -8.01 1.13
C PHE A 505 -13.06 -7.38 2.12
N LEU A 506 -12.90 -6.09 2.44
CA LEU A 506 -13.87 -5.34 3.25
C LEU A 506 -15.19 -5.09 2.49
N GLY A 507 -15.11 -4.90 1.17
CA GLY A 507 -16.28 -4.79 0.29
C GLY A 507 -16.84 -6.13 -0.20
N TYR A 508 -16.21 -7.25 0.18
CA TYR A 508 -16.57 -8.57 -0.32
C TYR A 508 -17.96 -9.02 0.19
N PRO A 509 -18.82 -9.64 -0.65
CA PRO A 509 -20.18 -10.03 -0.27
C PRO A 509 -20.16 -11.34 0.53
N TRP A 510 -19.61 -11.28 1.74
CA TRP A 510 -19.56 -12.44 2.63
C TRP A 510 -20.97 -12.99 2.90
N PRO A 511 -21.16 -14.32 2.94
CA PRO A 511 -22.43 -14.90 3.35
C PRO A 511 -22.84 -14.39 4.74
N ALA A 512 -24.15 -14.32 5.00
CA ALA A 512 -24.68 -13.79 6.25
C ALA A 512 -24.06 -14.52 7.46
N GLY A 513 -23.47 -13.75 8.39
CA GLY A 513 -22.75 -14.27 9.56
C GLY A 513 -21.33 -14.78 9.27
N GLY A 514 -20.89 -14.80 8.01
CA GLY A 514 -19.58 -15.27 7.58
C GLY A 514 -18.58 -14.15 7.25
N ASN A 515 -18.88 -12.89 7.55
CA ASN A 515 -17.93 -11.79 7.38
C ASN A 515 -16.86 -11.86 8.47
N PRO A 516 -15.60 -12.20 8.16
CA PRO A 516 -14.54 -12.27 9.17
C PRO A 516 -14.17 -10.89 9.73
N PHE A 517 -14.61 -9.81 9.10
CA PHE A 517 -14.36 -8.43 9.52
C PHE A 517 -15.57 -7.78 10.20
N ALA A 518 -16.61 -8.55 10.50
CA ALA A 518 -17.73 -8.04 11.30
C ALA A 518 -17.24 -7.48 12.65
N ALA A 519 -17.94 -6.46 13.14
CA ALA A 519 -17.70 -5.89 14.46
C ALA A 519 -17.94 -6.93 15.57
N GLY A 520 -17.24 -6.77 16.70
CA GLY A 520 -17.43 -7.61 17.89
C GLY A 520 -16.50 -8.82 18.03
N GLY A 521 -15.53 -9.01 17.12
CA GLY A 521 -14.46 -9.97 17.31
C GLY A 521 -13.50 -9.58 18.44
N SER A 522 -12.85 -10.56 19.08
CA SER A 522 -11.89 -10.35 20.18
C SER A 522 -10.57 -9.71 19.73
N THR A 523 -10.28 -9.74 18.44
CA THR A 523 -9.13 -9.09 17.80
C THR A 523 -9.58 -7.83 17.07
N SER A 524 -8.65 -6.98 16.65
CA SER A 524 -9.00 -5.86 15.77
C SER A 524 -9.20 -6.33 14.32
N ILE A 525 -9.89 -5.51 13.51
CA ILE A 525 -10.07 -5.78 12.08
C ILE A 525 -8.69 -5.82 11.38
N GLY A 526 -7.77 -4.91 11.72
CA GLY A 526 -6.41 -4.89 11.17
C GLY A 526 -5.67 -6.22 11.38
N LYS A 527 -5.69 -6.76 12.61
CA LYS A 527 -5.07 -8.06 12.92
C LYS A 527 -5.74 -9.21 12.16
N ARG A 528 -7.07 -9.24 12.06
CA ARG A 528 -7.78 -10.27 11.27
C ARG A 528 -7.45 -10.16 9.78
N MET A 529 -7.39 -8.94 9.25
CA MET A 529 -7.03 -8.67 7.86
C MET A 529 -5.60 -9.11 7.57
N LYS A 530 -4.65 -8.79 8.45
CA LYS A 530 -3.27 -9.28 8.38
C LYS A 530 -3.20 -10.81 8.41
N GLN A 531 -3.89 -11.45 9.35
CA GLN A 531 -3.95 -12.92 9.43
C GLN A 531 -4.56 -13.53 8.16
N MET A 532 -5.60 -12.91 7.60
CA MET A 532 -6.24 -13.33 6.36
C MET A 532 -5.36 -13.08 5.12
N LEU A 533 -4.57 -12.01 5.07
CA LEU A 533 -3.70 -11.74 3.92
C LEU A 533 -2.41 -12.54 3.99
N ALA A 534 -1.69 -12.48 5.12
CA ALA A 534 -0.38 -13.11 5.30
C ALA A 534 -0.44 -14.61 5.61
N GLY A 535 -1.42 -15.02 6.42
CA GLY A 535 -1.60 -16.40 6.84
C GLY A 535 -2.49 -17.15 5.87
N THR A 536 -3.72 -16.66 5.76
CA THR A 536 -4.86 -16.98 4.88
C THR A 536 -4.61 -17.20 3.39
N TYR A 537 -4.54 -16.08 2.68
CA TYR A 537 -4.57 -15.97 1.24
C TYR A 537 -3.26 -15.37 0.73
N ALA A 538 -2.15 -15.98 1.15
CA ALA A 538 -0.84 -15.76 0.53
C ALA A 538 -0.05 -17.07 0.49
N TYR A 539 0.75 -17.20 -0.55
CA TYR A 539 1.58 -18.39 -0.78
C TYR A 539 2.71 -18.08 -1.77
N GLU A 540 3.80 -18.86 -1.69
CA GLU A 540 4.93 -18.77 -2.63
C GLU A 540 4.49 -19.16 -4.05
N ARG A 541 4.89 -18.37 -5.06
CA ARG A 541 4.55 -18.62 -6.47
C ARG A 541 5.49 -19.59 -7.17
N LEU A 542 6.67 -19.78 -6.59
CA LEU A 542 7.68 -20.73 -7.01
C LEU A 542 8.08 -21.60 -5.80
N PRO A 543 8.61 -22.81 -6.01
CA PRO A 543 9.32 -23.53 -4.97
C PRO A 543 10.40 -22.65 -4.32
N HIS A 544 10.57 -22.74 -3.00
CA HIS A 544 11.49 -21.88 -2.26
C HIS A 544 12.92 -21.84 -2.82
N GLU A 545 13.47 -23.00 -3.20
CA GLU A 545 14.78 -23.13 -3.87
C GLU A 545 14.82 -22.32 -5.19
N GLN A 546 13.72 -22.31 -5.94
CA GLN A 546 13.62 -21.56 -7.19
C GLN A 546 13.53 -20.05 -6.95
N ILE A 547 12.80 -19.62 -5.91
CA ILE A 547 12.76 -18.21 -5.47
C ILE A 547 14.18 -17.69 -5.25
N ILE A 548 14.98 -18.44 -4.48
CA ILE A 548 16.38 -18.11 -4.21
C ILE A 548 17.18 -18.08 -5.51
N SER A 549 17.12 -19.15 -6.31
CA SER A 549 17.92 -19.26 -7.53
C SER A 549 17.61 -18.17 -8.56
N GLN A 550 16.34 -17.79 -8.70
CA GLN A 550 15.86 -16.79 -9.64
C GLN A 550 16.24 -15.40 -9.19
N ALA A 551 16.08 -15.11 -7.90
CA ALA A 551 16.48 -13.82 -7.39
C ALA A 551 18.03 -13.64 -7.40
N LEU A 552 18.80 -14.72 -7.22
CA LEU A 552 20.26 -14.72 -7.45
C LEU A 552 20.63 -14.50 -8.93
N ARG A 553 19.81 -14.97 -9.88
CA ARG A 553 20.02 -14.67 -11.32
C ARG A 553 19.89 -13.18 -11.59
N ASN A 554 18.89 -12.52 -10.98
CA ASN A 554 18.69 -11.07 -11.12
C ASN A 554 19.87 -10.27 -10.53
N LEU A 555 20.52 -10.82 -9.51
CA LEU A 555 21.77 -10.31 -8.94
C LEU A 555 23.04 -10.66 -9.74
N ASN A 556 22.92 -11.19 -10.95
CA ASN A 556 24.05 -11.67 -11.78
C ASN A 556 24.96 -12.67 -11.04
N GLY A 557 24.36 -13.56 -10.23
CA GLY A 557 25.06 -14.57 -9.45
C GLY A 557 25.74 -14.05 -8.18
N ARG A 558 25.58 -12.77 -7.84
CA ARG A 558 26.06 -12.22 -6.56
C ARG A 558 25.20 -12.77 -5.40
N PRO A 559 25.78 -12.98 -4.21
CA PRO A 559 25.02 -13.42 -3.05
C PRO A 559 24.00 -12.35 -2.65
N PHE A 560 22.91 -12.80 -2.00
CA PHE A 560 21.96 -11.88 -1.40
C PHE A 560 22.62 -11.02 -0.31
N PRO A 561 22.34 -9.72 -0.27
CA PRO A 561 22.93 -8.80 0.72
C PRO A 561 22.44 -9.03 2.15
N TYR A 562 21.38 -9.82 2.34
CA TYR A 562 20.76 -10.12 3.63
C TYR A 562 20.21 -11.56 3.65
N ALA A 563 19.81 -12.03 4.84
CA ALA A 563 19.21 -13.36 4.99
C ALA A 563 17.87 -13.43 4.23
N ILE A 564 17.76 -14.39 3.30
CA ILE A 564 16.53 -14.57 2.53
C ILE A 564 15.41 -15.00 3.50
N PRO A 565 14.22 -14.34 3.45
CA PRO A 565 13.09 -14.70 4.28
C PRO A 565 12.73 -16.17 4.13
N ALA A 566 12.38 -16.84 5.22
CA ALA A 566 12.00 -18.26 5.21
C ALA A 566 10.77 -18.55 4.32
N LYS A 567 9.96 -17.53 4.04
CA LYS A 567 8.79 -17.59 3.15
C LYS A 567 8.66 -16.28 2.40
N VAL A 568 8.39 -16.36 1.09
CA VAL A 568 8.02 -15.20 0.26
C VAL A 568 6.58 -15.37 -0.20
N ASN A 569 5.66 -15.31 0.77
CA ASN A 569 4.24 -15.51 0.52
C ASN A 569 3.64 -14.29 -0.18
N VAL A 570 3.25 -14.46 -1.44
CA VAL A 570 2.63 -13.42 -2.24
C VAL A 570 1.13 -13.41 -2.00
N ALA A 571 0.58 -12.21 -1.75
CA ALA A 571 -0.85 -11.97 -1.54
C ALA A 571 -1.69 -12.52 -2.70
N TYR A 572 -2.91 -12.96 -2.40
CA TYR A 572 -3.79 -13.60 -3.35
C TYR A 572 -5.25 -13.24 -3.10
N ASN A 573 -6.00 -13.00 -4.18
CA ASN A 573 -7.33 -12.39 -4.13
C ASN A 573 -8.50 -13.39 -4.01
N MET A 574 -8.23 -14.62 -3.59
CA MET A 574 -9.20 -15.70 -3.39
C MET A 574 -10.04 -16.13 -4.61
N ALA A 575 -9.70 -15.68 -5.82
CA ALA A 575 -10.51 -15.90 -7.04
C ALA A 575 -10.81 -17.38 -7.37
N PHE A 576 -9.95 -18.30 -6.91
CA PHE A 576 -10.07 -19.74 -7.10
C PHE A 576 -10.12 -20.52 -5.77
N GLY A 577 -10.57 -19.87 -4.68
CA GLY A 577 -10.62 -20.47 -3.34
C GLY A 577 -9.25 -20.64 -2.68
N ASP A 578 -9.19 -21.30 -1.51
CA ASP A 578 -7.94 -21.48 -0.75
C ASP A 578 -6.91 -22.32 -1.53
N GLN A 579 -5.78 -21.69 -1.87
CA GLN A 579 -4.70 -22.30 -2.63
C GLN A 579 -3.68 -23.03 -1.76
N ARG A 580 -3.69 -22.86 -0.42
CA ARG A 580 -2.69 -23.48 0.46
C ARG A 580 -2.79 -25.00 0.48
N CYS A 581 -4.01 -25.52 0.40
CA CYS A 581 -4.30 -26.95 0.39
C CYS A 581 -4.17 -27.61 -0.99
N LYS A 582 -3.90 -26.84 -2.05
CA LYS A 582 -3.71 -27.39 -3.39
C LYS A 582 -2.36 -28.10 -3.46
N ALA A 583 -2.39 -29.42 -3.73
CA ALA A 583 -1.20 -30.21 -4.01
C ALA A 583 -0.60 -29.76 -5.35
N VAL A 584 0.65 -29.30 -5.35
CA VAL A 584 1.37 -28.91 -6.55
C VAL A 584 2.76 -29.53 -6.49
N GLN A 585 3.17 -30.19 -7.57
CA GLN A 585 4.50 -30.78 -7.67
C GLN A 585 5.59 -29.71 -7.49
N GLY A 586 6.64 -30.03 -6.73
CA GLY A 586 7.76 -29.11 -6.46
C GLY A 586 7.52 -28.11 -5.33
N PHE A 587 6.27 -27.91 -4.91
CA PHE A 587 5.99 -27.19 -3.67
C PHE A 587 6.05 -28.20 -2.52
N PRO A 588 6.70 -27.86 -1.38
CA PRO A 588 6.58 -28.70 -0.20
C PRO A 588 5.08 -28.80 0.10
N TYR A 589 4.55 -30.03 0.03
CA TYR A 589 3.22 -30.29 0.52
C TYR A 589 3.26 -29.85 1.98
N LEU A 590 2.47 -28.84 2.34
CA LEU A 590 2.18 -28.61 3.75
C LEU A 590 1.47 -29.89 4.18
N LYS A 591 2.23 -30.86 4.72
CA LYS A 591 1.65 -31.93 5.52
C LYS A 591 0.68 -31.20 6.44
N ALA A 592 -0.60 -31.56 6.36
CA ALA A 592 -1.64 -31.01 7.21
C ALA A 592 -1.00 -30.81 8.58
N ARG A 593 -0.88 -29.54 8.99
CA ARG A 593 -0.13 -29.14 10.19
C ARG A 593 -0.37 -30.18 11.27
N GLU A 594 0.69 -30.71 11.91
CA GLU A 594 0.54 -31.53 13.12
C GLU A 594 -0.29 -30.80 14.19
N ASP A 595 -0.43 -29.49 14.04
CA ASP A 595 -1.21 -28.52 14.79
C ASP A 595 -2.75 -28.63 14.61
N GLY A 596 -3.28 -29.52 13.75
CA GLY A 596 -4.71 -29.81 13.63
C GLY A 596 -5.50 -28.97 12.61
N GLY A 597 -4.82 -28.13 11.82
CA GLY A 597 -5.44 -27.45 10.68
C GLY A 597 -5.66 -28.47 9.55
N SER A 598 -6.78 -29.20 9.59
CA SER A 598 -7.13 -30.09 8.50
C SER A 598 -7.40 -29.22 7.26
N CYS A 599 -6.68 -29.45 6.17
CA CYS A 599 -7.21 -29.14 4.87
C CYS A 599 -8.47 -29.98 4.74
N ALA A 600 -9.63 -29.41 5.10
CA ALA A 600 -10.90 -30.05 4.84
C ALA A 600 -10.89 -30.34 3.35
N VAL A 601 -10.81 -31.62 2.99
CA VAL A 601 -10.91 -32.05 1.61
C VAL A 601 -12.18 -31.39 1.11
N ALA A 602 -12.03 -30.43 0.19
CA ALA A 602 -13.18 -29.72 -0.36
C ALA A 602 -14.19 -30.81 -0.73
N PRO A 603 -15.44 -30.75 -0.22
CA PRO A 603 -16.40 -31.79 -0.52
C PRO A 603 -16.41 -31.95 -2.04
N ALA A 604 -16.49 -33.19 -2.52
CA ALA A 604 -16.59 -33.50 -3.94
C ALA A 604 -17.94 -33.02 -4.50
N SER A 605 -18.30 -31.75 -4.29
CA SER A 605 -19.36 -31.07 -4.98
C SER A 605 -18.84 -30.79 -6.38
N LYS A 606 -19.62 -31.25 -7.34
CA LYS A 606 -19.46 -31.03 -8.77
C LYS A 606 -19.28 -29.53 -9.09
N THR A 607 -18.07 -29.01 -8.99
CA THR A 607 -17.63 -27.95 -9.90
C THR A 607 -17.39 -28.63 -11.23
N THR A 608 -18.47 -28.90 -11.97
CA THR A 608 -18.41 -28.93 -13.44
C THR A 608 -18.20 -27.50 -13.92
N GLY A 609 -17.08 -26.89 -13.54
CA GLY A 609 -16.39 -25.95 -14.38
C GLY A 609 -15.61 -26.79 -15.37
N THR A 610 -16.31 -27.37 -16.37
CA THR A 610 -15.64 -27.84 -17.56
C THR A 610 -14.88 -26.64 -18.12
N ALA A 611 -13.56 -26.67 -18.00
CA ALA A 611 -12.69 -25.80 -18.77
C ALA A 611 -12.99 -26.10 -20.25
N PHE A 612 -13.82 -25.28 -20.87
CA PHE A 612 -13.94 -25.23 -22.33
C PHE A 612 -12.69 -24.52 -22.84
N PHE A 613 -11.67 -25.30 -23.17
CA PHE A 613 -10.73 -24.90 -24.21
C PHE A 613 -11.36 -25.30 -25.55
N SER A 614 -12.10 -24.37 -26.15
CA SER A 614 -12.29 -24.37 -27.60
C SER A 614 -12.14 -22.93 -28.08
N ASP A 615 -11.05 -22.67 -28.78
CA ASP A 615 -10.87 -21.49 -29.60
C ASP A 615 -11.85 -21.61 -30.79
N GLU A 616 -13.06 -21.04 -30.66
CA GLU A 616 -13.85 -20.47 -31.76
C GLU A 616 -15.19 -19.92 -31.23
N PRO A 617 -15.68 -18.77 -31.74
CA PRO A 617 -16.94 -18.19 -31.29
C PRO A 617 -18.10 -18.80 -32.09
N THR A 618 -19.13 -19.30 -31.41
CA THR A 618 -20.45 -19.50 -32.05
C THR A 618 -21.51 -18.84 -31.20
N TYR A 619 -22.01 -17.70 -31.68
CA TYR A 619 -23.27 -17.12 -31.22
C TYR A 619 -24.30 -17.34 -32.33
N VAL A 620 -25.46 -17.90 -31.97
CA VAL A 620 -26.67 -17.82 -32.81
C VAL A 620 -27.80 -17.27 -31.91
N PRO A 621 -28.50 -16.20 -32.32
CA PRO A 621 -29.54 -15.58 -31.49
C PRO A 621 -30.87 -16.34 -31.52
N SER A 622 -31.72 -15.91 -30.60
CA SER A 622 -32.99 -16.48 -30.15
C SER A 622 -34.19 -16.29 -31.10
N THR A 623 -35.20 -17.15 -30.88
CA THR A 623 -36.62 -17.08 -31.32
C THR A 623 -36.95 -17.35 -32.79
N TRP A 624 -37.47 -18.56 -33.09
CA TRP A 624 -38.56 -18.73 -34.08
C TRP A 624 -39.30 -20.07 -33.88
N SER A 625 -40.63 -19.99 -33.83
CA SER A 625 -41.60 -21.09 -33.74
C SER A 625 -41.88 -21.73 -35.11
N GLY A 626 -41.88 -23.07 -35.19
CA GLY A 626 -42.33 -23.82 -36.36
C GLY A 626 -42.36 -25.33 -36.10
N PHE A 627 -43.41 -25.99 -36.57
CA PHE A 627 -43.91 -27.32 -36.19
C PHE A 627 -43.11 -28.52 -36.74
N GLU A 628 -43.34 -29.68 -36.11
CA GLU A 628 -43.21 -31.09 -36.56
C GLU A 628 -41.97 -31.93 -36.19
N THR A 629 -42.26 -32.97 -35.39
CA THR A 629 -41.45 -34.15 -35.13
C THR A 629 -41.45 -35.08 -36.34
N PRO A 630 -40.33 -35.78 -36.61
CA PRO A 630 -40.42 -37.24 -36.66
C PRO A 630 -39.28 -37.97 -35.93
N LYS A 631 -39.72 -38.95 -35.13
CA LYS A 631 -39.07 -40.19 -34.65
C LYS A 631 -37.68 -40.55 -35.19
N GLY A 632 -36.81 -41.01 -34.27
CA GLY A 632 -36.13 -42.30 -34.48
C GLY A 632 -34.71 -42.47 -33.94
N SER A 633 -34.57 -43.48 -33.07
CA SER A 633 -33.43 -44.40 -32.91
C SER A 633 -32.22 -44.02 -32.05
N THR A 634 -32.24 -44.63 -30.86
CA THR A 634 -31.15 -45.10 -30.00
C THR A 634 -29.96 -45.72 -30.74
N GLN A 635 -28.73 -45.51 -30.25
CA GLN A 635 -27.79 -46.59 -29.87
C GLN A 635 -26.60 -46.07 -29.05
N SER A 636 -26.29 -46.81 -27.98
CA SER A 636 -25.10 -46.78 -27.13
C SER A 636 -23.94 -47.55 -27.81
N PRO A 637 -22.66 -47.34 -27.45
CA PRO A 637 -22.06 -48.25 -26.47
C PRO A 637 -20.99 -47.66 -25.54
N TYR A 638 -20.86 -48.35 -24.40
CA TYR A 638 -19.71 -48.41 -23.49
C TYR A 638 -18.45 -48.94 -24.17
N GLU A 639 -17.26 -48.54 -23.69
CA GLU A 639 -16.20 -49.51 -23.32
C GLU A 639 -15.17 -48.90 -22.36
N THR A 640 -14.78 -49.73 -21.38
CA THR A 640 -13.86 -49.43 -20.27
C THR A 640 -12.54 -50.12 -20.56
N PHE A 641 -11.40 -49.43 -20.37
CA PHE A 641 -10.07 -50.06 -20.42
C PHE A 641 -9.37 -49.93 -19.06
N THR A 642 -8.96 -51.08 -18.53
CA THR A 642 -8.20 -51.24 -17.29
C THR A 642 -6.80 -51.72 -17.65
N MET A 643 -5.75 -51.17 -17.01
CA MET A 643 -4.40 -51.74 -17.08
C MET A 643 -3.90 -52.11 -15.68
N THR A 644 -3.37 -53.33 -15.62
CA THR A 644 -2.80 -54.02 -14.44
C THR A 644 -1.31 -54.19 -14.69
N LEU A 645 -0.45 -53.91 -13.70
CA LEU A 645 0.93 -54.42 -13.68
C LEU A 645 1.31 -54.90 -12.26
N SER A 646 1.87 -56.10 -12.20
CA SER A 646 2.30 -56.85 -11.02
C SER A 646 3.81 -56.68 -10.73
N PRO A 647 4.28 -57.05 -9.51
CA PRO A 647 5.59 -56.65 -8.98
C PRO A 647 6.70 -57.68 -9.21
N SER A 648 7.96 -57.24 -9.11
CA SER A 648 9.16 -58.10 -9.00
C SER A 648 10.24 -57.43 -8.13
N SER A 649 10.59 -58.09 -7.03
CA SER A 649 11.85 -58.00 -6.26
C SER A 649 12.97 -58.77 -7.03
N SER A 650 14.29 -58.64 -6.84
CA SER A 650 15.14 -58.38 -5.67
C SER A 650 16.64 -58.14 -6.04
N THR A 651 17.37 -57.47 -5.13
CA THR A 651 18.80 -57.64 -4.68
C THR A 651 20.05 -57.28 -5.53
N THR A 652 20.73 -56.21 -5.06
CA THR A 652 22.15 -56.06 -4.64
C THR A 652 23.35 -56.37 -5.57
N SER A 653 24.10 -55.34 -6.00
CA SER A 653 25.53 -55.12 -5.67
C SER A 653 26.16 -53.85 -6.29
N THR A 654 27.12 -53.30 -5.55
CA THR A 654 27.96 -52.09 -5.74
C THR A 654 28.84 -52.03 -6.99
N ARG A 655 28.93 -50.87 -7.66
CA ARG A 655 30.13 -49.99 -7.79
C ARG A 655 30.04 -48.98 -8.96
N SER A 656 30.41 -47.73 -8.64
CA SER A 656 31.23 -46.77 -9.40
C SER A 656 30.79 -46.22 -10.78
N LEU A 657 30.57 -44.90 -10.77
CA LEU A 657 30.69 -43.85 -11.80
C LEU A 657 31.37 -44.22 -13.14
N ILE A 658 30.78 -43.77 -14.25
CA ILE A 658 31.42 -43.00 -15.34
C ILE A 658 30.32 -42.35 -16.21
N SER A 659 30.54 -41.08 -16.50
CA SER A 659 29.75 -40.20 -17.38
C SER A 659 29.98 -40.54 -18.85
N ALA A 660 28.94 -40.57 -19.67
CA ALA A 660 29.06 -40.64 -21.13
C ALA A 660 28.00 -39.78 -21.81
N SER A 661 28.47 -38.77 -22.56
CA SER A 661 27.72 -37.92 -23.46
C SER A 661 27.48 -38.62 -24.81
N PHE A 662 26.29 -38.42 -25.38
CA PHE A 662 25.88 -39.00 -26.66
C PHE A 662 25.77 -37.89 -27.70
N THR A 663 26.47 -38.03 -28.83
CA THR A 663 26.39 -37.14 -30.01
C THR A 663 25.90 -37.97 -31.18
N LEU A 664 24.80 -37.57 -31.83
CA LEU A 664 24.24 -38.26 -32.99
C LEU A 664 24.49 -37.45 -34.26
N THR A 665 25.30 -37.98 -35.16
CA THR A 665 25.55 -37.48 -36.52
C THR A 665 24.70 -38.28 -37.49
N VAL A 666 23.85 -37.62 -38.29
CA VAL A 666 23.10 -38.28 -39.38
C VAL A 666 23.63 -37.80 -40.73
N GLY A 667 24.16 -38.75 -41.50
CA GLY A 667 24.69 -38.54 -42.84
C GLY A 667 23.58 -38.49 -43.90
N SER A 668 23.80 -37.64 -44.89
CA SER A 668 23.00 -37.45 -46.09
C SER A 668 23.38 -38.47 -47.16
N THR A 669 22.40 -39.09 -47.82
CA THR A 669 22.60 -39.92 -49.01
C THR A 669 21.65 -39.46 -50.11
N GLU A 670 22.21 -38.99 -51.22
CA GLU A 670 21.52 -38.69 -52.48
C GLU A 670 21.14 -39.98 -53.22
N ILE A 671 19.93 -40.05 -53.77
CA ILE A 671 19.59 -40.89 -54.93
C ILE A 671 18.64 -40.10 -55.84
N ASP A 672 18.95 -40.12 -57.13
CA ASP A 672 18.35 -39.35 -58.21
C ASP A 672 17.28 -40.14 -58.99
N SER A 673 16.22 -39.42 -59.37
CA SER A 673 15.25 -39.55 -60.49
C SER A 673 14.72 -40.92 -60.96
N THR A 674 13.38 -41.11 -60.95
CA THR A 674 12.52 -40.97 -62.16
C THR A 674 11.00 -40.97 -61.86
N THR A 675 10.28 -40.19 -62.65
CA THR A 675 8.85 -39.80 -62.68
C THR A 675 7.80 -40.91 -62.82
N MET A 676 6.62 -40.70 -62.20
CA MET A 676 5.28 -40.82 -62.84
C MET A 676 4.23 -40.06 -62.00
N ALA A 677 3.32 -39.37 -62.70
CA ALA A 677 2.42 -38.35 -62.19
C ALA A 677 1.32 -38.89 -61.26
N THR A 678 1.06 -38.18 -60.16
CA THR A 678 -0.18 -38.29 -59.38
C THR A 678 -0.54 -36.89 -58.88
N VAL A 679 -1.76 -36.46 -59.21
CA VAL A 679 -2.30 -35.14 -58.87
C VAL A 679 -2.58 -35.11 -57.36
N SER A 680 -1.80 -34.31 -56.62
CA SER A 680 -1.98 -34.06 -55.19
C SER A 680 -2.39 -32.59 -54.96
N PRO A 681 -3.26 -32.33 -53.96
CA PRO A 681 -3.79 -31.00 -53.68
C PRO A 681 -2.66 -30.05 -53.26
N THR A 682 -2.69 -28.83 -53.79
CA THR A 682 -1.78 -27.75 -53.43
C THR A 682 -2.03 -27.32 -51.98
N THR A 683 -1.26 -27.87 -51.05
CA THR A 683 -1.15 -27.32 -49.70
C THR A 683 -0.17 -26.17 -49.75
N THR A 684 -0.68 -24.93 -49.80
CA THR A 684 0.15 -23.73 -49.66
C THR A 684 0.61 -23.66 -48.21
N THR A 685 1.83 -24.10 -47.93
CA THR A 685 2.48 -23.95 -46.62
C THR A 685 2.71 -22.46 -46.38
N MET A 686 1.82 -21.81 -45.64
CA MET A 686 2.08 -20.46 -45.12
C MET A 686 3.19 -20.56 -44.09
N VAL A 687 4.38 -20.07 -44.46
CA VAL A 687 5.44 -19.80 -43.51
C VAL A 687 4.93 -18.69 -42.59
N ALA A 688 4.76 -19.00 -41.30
CA ALA A 688 4.35 -18.01 -40.31
C ALA A 688 5.37 -16.86 -40.32
N LYS A 689 4.92 -15.64 -40.63
CA LYS A 689 5.72 -14.42 -40.54
C LYS A 689 6.17 -14.28 -39.07
N PRO A 690 7.47 -14.11 -38.77
CA PRO A 690 7.94 -13.97 -37.40
C PRO A 690 7.24 -12.79 -36.72
N THR A 691 6.68 -13.02 -35.54
CA THR A 691 6.05 -11.99 -34.72
C THR A 691 7.11 -10.94 -34.34
N PRO A 692 6.92 -9.65 -34.67
CA PRO A 692 7.92 -8.62 -34.39
C PRO A 692 8.11 -8.49 -32.88
N THR A 693 9.37 -8.59 -32.43
CA THR A 693 9.78 -8.46 -31.01
C THR A 693 10.22 -7.02 -30.67
N SER A 694 9.75 -6.03 -31.44
CA SER A 694 10.14 -4.62 -31.22
C SER A 694 9.40 -4.08 -30.00
N THR A 695 10.15 -3.64 -28.99
CA THR A 695 9.61 -2.96 -27.81
C THR A 695 9.23 -1.51 -28.10
N SER A 696 9.69 -0.94 -29.22
CA SER A 696 9.34 0.40 -29.65
C SER A 696 8.07 0.36 -30.50
N TRP A 697 7.13 1.24 -30.17
CA TRP A 697 5.85 1.38 -30.87
C TRP A 697 5.45 2.85 -30.88
N TRP A 698 4.66 3.25 -31.87
CA TRP A 698 4.02 4.55 -31.93
C TRP A 698 2.52 4.37 -32.17
N ALA A 699 1.73 5.36 -31.75
CA ALA A 699 0.33 5.46 -32.10
C ALA A 699 -0.10 6.89 -32.29
N ILE A 700 -1.05 7.11 -33.19
CA ILE A 700 -1.72 8.40 -33.38
C ILE A 700 -3.22 8.20 -33.51
N ALA A 701 -3.98 8.99 -32.75
CA ALA A 701 -5.42 9.12 -32.88
C ALA A 701 -5.75 10.48 -33.51
N ILE A 702 -6.50 10.47 -34.62
CA ILE A 702 -6.82 11.64 -35.44
C ILE A 702 -8.33 11.86 -35.40
N TYR A 703 -8.79 12.99 -34.88
CA TYR A 703 -10.18 13.24 -34.53
C TYR A 703 -10.87 14.22 -35.48
N SER A 704 -12.17 13.96 -35.70
CA SER A 704 -13.07 14.83 -36.47
C SER A 704 -13.54 16.08 -35.70
N GLY A 705 -13.43 16.09 -34.37
CA GLY A 705 -13.74 17.23 -33.51
C GLY A 705 -12.51 17.80 -32.80
N LYS A 706 -12.64 18.99 -32.22
CA LYS A 706 -11.62 19.58 -31.34
C LYS A 706 -11.62 18.91 -29.96
N GLY A 707 -10.54 19.08 -29.21
CA GLY A 707 -10.35 18.50 -27.88
C GLY A 707 -10.35 16.97 -27.91
N CYS A 708 -9.85 16.37 -28.99
CA CYS A 708 -9.78 14.93 -29.19
C CYS A 708 -11.15 14.26 -29.03
N SER A 709 -12.16 14.87 -29.68
CA SER A 709 -13.56 14.44 -29.63
C SER A 709 -14.11 14.04 -30.99
N GLY A 710 -15.25 13.35 -30.99
CA GLY A 710 -15.93 12.91 -32.21
C GLY A 710 -15.41 11.55 -32.73
N SER A 711 -15.72 11.27 -33.99
CA SER A 711 -15.20 10.08 -34.68
C SER A 711 -13.70 10.23 -34.93
N TYR A 712 -12.95 9.14 -34.91
CA TYR A 712 -11.50 9.19 -35.01
C TYR A 712 -10.88 8.01 -35.75
N MET A 713 -9.72 8.27 -36.35
CA MET A 713 -8.84 7.27 -36.94
C MET A 713 -7.75 6.93 -35.93
N SER A 714 -7.49 5.65 -35.67
CA SER A 714 -6.41 5.16 -34.81
C SER A 714 -5.41 4.41 -35.66
N LEU A 715 -4.17 4.89 -35.69
CA LEU A 715 -3.05 4.21 -36.34
C LEU A 715 -2.03 3.81 -35.29
N GLU A 716 -1.50 2.59 -35.41
CA GLU A 716 -0.45 2.07 -34.53
C GLU A 716 0.59 1.32 -35.38
N GLY A 717 1.86 1.41 -35.01
CA GLY A 717 2.95 0.75 -35.72
C GLY A 717 4.22 0.60 -34.90
N HIS A 718 5.17 -0.17 -35.45
CA HIS A 718 6.41 -0.56 -34.76
C HIS A 718 7.70 -0.14 -35.47
N ASN A 719 7.62 0.56 -36.60
CA ASN A 719 8.82 1.03 -37.28
C ASN A 719 9.52 2.11 -36.44
N ILE A 720 10.84 1.97 -36.30
CA ILE A 720 11.73 2.95 -35.67
C ILE A 720 12.06 4.01 -36.72
N GLU A 721 12.15 5.29 -36.33
CA GLU A 721 12.53 6.39 -37.23
C GLU A 721 13.75 6.00 -38.08
N ALA A 722 13.49 5.74 -39.36
CA ALA A 722 14.51 5.48 -40.36
C ALA A 722 14.31 6.44 -41.54
N PRO A 723 15.37 6.83 -42.28
CA PRO A 723 15.23 7.66 -43.49
C PRO A 723 14.33 7.05 -44.58
N SER A 724 13.93 5.79 -44.41
CA SER A 724 13.00 5.05 -45.27
C SER A 724 11.66 4.80 -44.60
N ASP A 725 11.26 5.62 -43.62
CA ASP A 725 9.98 5.47 -42.94
C ASP A 725 8.86 5.35 -43.97
N GLN A 726 8.04 4.31 -43.82
CA GLN A 726 7.01 3.99 -44.79
C GLN A 726 5.99 5.11 -44.80
N CYS A 727 5.77 5.69 -45.97
CA CYS A 727 4.66 6.61 -46.17
C CYS A 727 3.33 5.85 -46.01
N ILE A 728 2.54 6.25 -45.02
CA ILE A 728 1.26 5.62 -44.69
C ILE A 728 0.15 6.47 -45.30
N VAL A 729 -0.38 6.02 -46.43
CA VAL A 729 -1.51 6.69 -47.10
C VAL A 729 -2.78 6.50 -46.28
N LEU A 730 -3.35 7.60 -45.81
CA LEU A 730 -4.62 7.61 -45.11
C LEU A 730 -5.74 7.24 -46.10
N HIS A 731 -6.81 6.61 -45.59
CA HIS A 731 -7.91 6.07 -46.42
C HIS A 731 -7.51 4.95 -47.41
N SER A 732 -6.33 4.36 -47.28
CA SER A 732 -5.98 3.13 -47.99
C SER A 732 -6.48 1.88 -47.25
N ASP A 733 -6.36 0.72 -47.89
CA ASP A 733 -6.76 -0.59 -47.34
C ASP A 733 -5.71 -1.14 -46.36
N LEU A 734 -5.30 -0.32 -45.38
CA LEU A 734 -4.44 -0.73 -44.28
C LEU A 734 -5.12 -1.81 -43.43
N SER A 735 -4.32 -2.73 -42.92
CA SER A 735 -4.80 -3.83 -42.09
C SER A 735 -5.44 -3.31 -40.79
N THR A 736 -6.50 -3.97 -40.33
CA THR A 736 -7.08 -3.77 -38.99
C THR A 736 -6.56 -4.76 -37.95
N ASP A 737 -5.70 -5.70 -38.38
CA ASP A 737 -5.09 -6.74 -37.53
C ASP A 737 -4.06 -6.11 -36.59
N ILE A 738 -4.12 -6.48 -35.31
CA ILE A 738 -3.18 -6.02 -34.30
C ILE A 738 -1.74 -6.48 -34.54
N ASN A 739 -1.55 -7.51 -35.37
CA ASN A 739 -0.24 -8.08 -35.68
C ASN A 739 0.37 -7.50 -36.97
N ALA A 740 -0.30 -6.54 -37.62
CA ALA A 740 0.25 -5.88 -38.80
C ALA A 740 1.39 -4.93 -38.42
N ASP A 741 2.31 -4.67 -39.35
CA ASP A 741 3.45 -3.76 -39.12
C ASP A 741 2.95 -2.32 -38.85
N VAL A 742 1.88 -1.93 -39.54
CA VAL A 742 1.05 -0.77 -39.28
C VAL A 742 -0.42 -1.21 -39.35
N MET A 743 -1.19 -0.89 -38.32
CA MET A 743 -2.63 -1.11 -38.29
C MET A 743 -3.39 0.22 -38.34
N CYS A 744 -4.59 0.20 -38.91
CA CYS A 744 -5.45 1.36 -39.00
C CYS A 744 -6.92 1.02 -38.74
N ARG A 745 -7.55 1.71 -37.79
CA ARG A 745 -8.96 1.53 -37.44
C ARG A 745 -9.71 2.85 -37.44
N TRP A 746 -10.92 2.84 -37.98
CA TRP A 746 -11.84 3.97 -37.94
C TRP A 746 -12.94 3.71 -36.92
N TYR A 747 -13.12 4.64 -35.98
CA TYR A 747 -14.13 4.59 -34.94
C TYR A 747 -15.13 5.73 -35.15
N GLN A 748 -16.42 5.38 -35.23
CA GLN A 748 -17.49 6.38 -35.20
C GLN A 748 -17.69 6.87 -33.76
N GLN A 749 -18.09 8.13 -33.62
CA GLN A 749 -18.41 8.71 -32.32
C GLN A 749 -19.40 7.82 -31.57
N ASP A 750 -19.10 7.57 -30.28
CA ASP A 750 -19.90 6.72 -29.37
C ASP A 750 -20.02 5.24 -29.77
N SER A 751 -19.21 4.77 -30.73
CA SER A 751 -19.17 3.36 -31.15
C SER A 751 -17.94 2.65 -30.60
N SER A 752 -18.14 1.47 -30.01
CA SER A 752 -17.06 0.51 -29.70
C SER A 752 -16.64 -0.33 -30.90
N TYR A 753 -17.39 -0.28 -32.00
CA TYR A 753 -17.09 -0.95 -33.26
C TYR A 753 -16.21 -0.08 -34.15
N TYR A 754 -15.28 -0.73 -34.84
CA TYR A 754 -14.41 -0.09 -35.82
C TYR A 754 -14.60 -0.69 -37.21
N SER A 755 -14.22 0.08 -38.21
CA SER A 755 -14.02 -0.37 -39.59
C SER A 755 -12.59 -0.08 -40.05
N GLY A 756 -12.22 -0.50 -41.25
CA GLY A 756 -10.94 -0.12 -41.86
C GLY A 756 -10.90 1.37 -42.20
N CYS A 757 -9.71 1.97 -42.20
CA CYS A 757 -9.54 3.39 -42.44
C CYS A 757 -9.94 3.86 -43.85
N SER A 758 -9.98 2.97 -44.84
CA SER A 758 -10.52 3.27 -46.17
C SER A 758 -12.01 3.67 -46.16
N SER A 759 -12.74 3.35 -45.08
CA SER A 759 -14.12 3.78 -44.88
C SER A 759 -14.28 5.12 -44.15
N SER A 760 -13.19 5.72 -43.67
CA SER A 760 -13.25 6.97 -42.93
C SER A 760 -13.58 8.16 -43.86
N PRO A 761 -14.52 9.05 -43.50
CA PRO A 761 -14.73 10.31 -44.19
C PRO A 761 -13.79 11.44 -43.72
N LEU A 762 -12.88 11.18 -42.77
CA LEU A 762 -12.05 12.19 -42.13
C LEU A 762 -10.92 12.68 -43.04
N THR A 763 -11.18 13.76 -43.79
CA THR A 763 -10.18 14.39 -44.68
C THR A 763 -9.46 15.58 -44.04
N GLN A 764 -10.10 16.23 -43.07
CA GLN A 764 -9.58 17.41 -42.38
C GLN A 764 -9.64 17.21 -40.85
N PRO A 765 -8.56 16.75 -40.22
CA PRO A 765 -8.47 16.60 -38.77
C PRO A 765 -8.75 17.89 -38.03
N GLN A 766 -9.50 17.81 -36.92
CA GLN A 766 -9.74 18.96 -36.03
C GLN A 766 -8.90 18.90 -34.75
N SER A 767 -8.45 17.70 -34.37
CA SER A 767 -7.44 17.51 -33.32
C SER A 767 -6.79 16.12 -33.42
N TRP A 768 -5.67 15.90 -32.74
CA TRP A 768 -4.97 14.62 -32.70
C TRP A 768 -4.15 14.41 -31.43
N GLN A 769 -3.80 13.16 -31.16
CA GLN A 769 -2.93 12.74 -30.05
C GLN A 769 -1.91 11.72 -30.55
N VAL A 770 -0.63 11.98 -30.30
CA VAL A 770 0.49 11.07 -30.61
C VAL A 770 0.99 10.41 -29.33
N LYS A 771 1.42 9.13 -29.41
CA LYS A 771 2.04 8.35 -28.35
C LYS A 771 3.24 7.56 -28.89
N GLY A 772 4.27 7.36 -28.07
CA GLY A 772 5.38 6.43 -28.35
C GLY A 772 6.35 6.81 -29.48
N GLY A 773 6.10 7.88 -30.24
CA GLY A 773 6.96 8.30 -31.35
C GLY A 773 6.64 9.69 -31.90
N THR A 774 7.23 10.04 -33.03
CA THR A 774 6.92 11.26 -33.81
C THR A 774 6.12 10.86 -35.04
N CYS A 775 5.13 11.67 -35.41
CA CYS A 775 4.35 11.51 -36.64
C CYS A 775 4.33 12.81 -37.42
N THR A 776 4.72 12.77 -38.69
CA THR A 776 4.63 13.88 -39.64
C THR A 776 3.45 13.68 -40.57
N ALA A 777 2.59 14.69 -40.69
CA ALA A 777 1.45 14.67 -41.61
C ALA A 777 1.77 15.37 -42.93
N TYR A 778 1.25 14.84 -44.03
CA TYR A 778 1.51 15.33 -45.39
C TYR A 778 0.21 15.59 -46.16
N ARG A 779 0.23 16.59 -47.06
CA ARG A 779 -0.86 16.87 -48.01
C ARG A 779 -0.81 16.01 -49.26
N THR A 780 0.25 15.23 -49.43
CA THR A 780 0.46 14.30 -50.55
C THR A 780 0.30 12.86 -50.07
N ASP A 781 -0.06 11.95 -50.96
CA ASP A 781 -0.11 10.50 -50.68
C ASP A 781 1.25 9.82 -50.85
N THR A 782 2.30 10.58 -51.14
CA THR A 782 3.68 10.12 -51.34
C THR A 782 4.61 10.49 -50.18
N CYS A 783 4.13 11.27 -49.21
CA CYS A 783 4.93 11.86 -48.13
C CYS A 783 6.08 12.74 -48.64
N ASP A 784 5.89 13.36 -49.80
CA ASP A 784 6.82 14.36 -50.32
C ASP A 784 6.67 15.67 -49.52
N GLU A 785 7.80 16.23 -49.08
CA GLU A 785 7.86 17.54 -48.44
C GLU A 785 7.47 18.65 -49.44
N ASP A 786 6.29 19.24 -49.25
CA ASP A 786 5.83 20.40 -50.02
C ASP A 786 5.96 21.73 -49.24
N GLY A 787 6.57 21.67 -48.05
CA GLY A 787 6.72 22.78 -47.12
C GLY A 787 5.47 23.05 -46.27
N THR A 788 4.47 22.17 -46.33
CA THR A 788 3.28 22.20 -45.47
C THR A 788 3.14 20.97 -44.58
N ASP A 789 4.12 20.07 -44.63
CA ASP A 789 4.27 18.96 -43.72
C ASP A 789 4.57 19.46 -42.30
N GLN A 790 4.01 18.75 -41.31
CA GLN A 790 4.14 19.15 -39.91
C GLN A 790 4.33 17.92 -39.03
N ALA A 791 5.39 17.93 -38.23
CA ALA A 791 5.71 16.89 -37.27
C ALA A 791 5.03 17.13 -35.92
N TYR A 792 4.55 16.05 -35.32
CA TYR A 792 3.87 16.02 -34.03
C TYR A 792 4.50 14.95 -33.14
N SER A 793 4.75 15.31 -31.89
CA SER A 793 5.38 14.47 -30.88
C SER A 793 4.49 14.40 -29.62
N PRO A 794 4.69 13.43 -28.72
CA PRO A 794 3.72 13.10 -27.67
C PRO A 794 3.74 14.06 -26.49
N TYR A 795 4.47 15.18 -26.57
CA TYR A 795 4.57 16.16 -25.48
C TYR A 795 3.25 16.89 -25.17
N ARG A 796 2.19 16.67 -25.96
CA ARG A 796 0.86 17.26 -25.73
C ARG A 796 -0.18 16.16 -25.65
N SER A 797 -1.03 16.21 -24.62
CA SER A 797 -2.12 15.25 -24.42
C SER A 797 -3.14 15.26 -25.57
N CYS A 798 -3.49 16.44 -26.09
CA CYS A 798 -4.30 16.61 -27.29
C CYS A 798 -3.87 17.91 -27.99
N HIS A 799 -3.72 17.87 -29.32
CA HIS A 799 -3.41 19.06 -30.12
C HIS A 799 -4.59 19.41 -31.02
N ASP A 800 -5.17 20.59 -30.81
CA ASP A 800 -6.21 21.13 -31.67
C ASP A 800 -5.61 21.75 -32.93
N TYR A 801 -6.31 21.57 -34.06
CA TYR A 801 -5.95 22.21 -35.31
C TYR A 801 -5.82 23.73 -35.14
N SER A 802 -4.70 24.26 -35.63
CA SER A 802 -4.37 25.67 -35.71
C SER A 802 -3.98 26.04 -37.15
N PRO A 803 -4.03 27.33 -37.54
CA PRO A 803 -3.70 27.75 -38.91
C PRO A 803 -2.27 27.42 -39.38
N GLY A 804 -1.37 27.02 -38.49
CA GLY A 804 -0.03 26.55 -38.83
C GLY A 804 0.06 25.06 -39.14
N ASP A 805 -0.99 24.30 -38.84
CA ASP A 805 -1.02 22.85 -39.04
C ASP A 805 -1.45 22.50 -40.47
N THR A 806 -1.06 21.31 -40.92
CA THR A 806 -1.49 20.74 -42.20
C THR A 806 -3.01 20.56 -42.22
N GLU A 807 -3.73 21.31 -43.06
CA GLU A 807 -5.20 21.34 -43.08
C GLU A 807 -5.83 20.03 -43.60
N THR A 808 -5.19 19.39 -44.58
CA THR A 808 -5.68 18.15 -45.20
C THR A 808 -4.59 17.10 -45.09
N TRP A 809 -4.91 15.94 -44.53
CA TRP A 809 -3.94 14.86 -44.34
C TRP A 809 -4.26 13.77 -45.35
N LEU A 810 -3.35 13.52 -46.29
CA LEU A 810 -3.45 12.40 -47.24
C LEU A 810 -2.54 11.24 -46.85
N ALA A 811 -1.42 11.54 -46.20
CA ALA A 811 -0.53 10.52 -45.66
C ALA A 811 0.12 10.99 -44.36
N ILE A 812 0.67 10.03 -43.62
CA ILE A 812 1.54 10.28 -42.47
C ILE A 812 2.80 9.43 -42.57
N SER A 813 3.87 9.90 -41.95
CA SER A 813 5.06 9.10 -41.67
C SER A 813 5.30 9.14 -40.17
N CYS A 814 5.41 7.99 -39.53
CA CYS A 814 5.58 7.90 -38.08
C CYS A 814 6.76 7.00 -37.75
N GLY A 815 7.52 7.34 -36.72
CA GLY A 815 8.59 6.51 -36.19
C GLY A 815 8.57 6.47 -34.67
N ALA A 816 8.73 5.28 -34.11
CA ALA A 816 8.80 5.08 -32.67
C ALA A 816 10.13 5.61 -32.15
N PHE A 817 10.13 6.17 -30.94
CA PHE A 817 11.38 6.57 -30.31
C PHE A 817 12.25 5.33 -30.03
N ASP A 818 13.53 5.42 -30.36
CA ASP A 818 14.49 4.41 -29.93
C ASP A 818 14.79 4.65 -28.44
N PRO A 819 14.39 3.75 -27.53
CA PRO A 819 14.65 3.89 -26.09
C PRO A 819 16.14 4.00 -25.77
N LEU A 820 17.05 3.61 -26.69
CA LEU A 820 18.49 3.74 -26.52
C LEU A 820 19.04 5.13 -26.87
N THR A 821 18.27 5.97 -27.56
CA THR A 821 18.71 7.32 -27.99
C THR A 821 18.26 8.43 -27.04
N LEU A 822 17.37 8.11 -26.09
CA LEU A 822 16.83 9.05 -25.09
C LEU A 822 17.65 9.09 -23.77
N SER A 823 18.81 8.42 -23.71
CA SER A 823 19.70 8.36 -22.53
C SER A 823 20.80 9.41 -22.50
#